data_AF-A0A7K2SFD6-F1
#
_entry.id   AF-A0A7K2SFD6-F1
#
_cell.length_a   1.000
_cell.length_b   1.000
_cell.length_c   1.000
_cell.angle_alpha   90.00
_cell.angle_beta   90.00
_cell.angle_gamma   90.00
#
_symmetry.space_group_name_H-M   'P 1'
#
loop_
_entity.id
_entity.type
_entity.pdbx_description
1 polymer ?
#
loop_
_entity_poly.entity_id
_entity_poly.type
_entity_poly.pdbx_seq_one_letter_code
_entity_poly.pdbx_strand_id
1 'polypeptide(L)'
;MTTDVDSERPGAGAHGGSEALRGDARAPREENGACGESEARGHFEPFEPFEGCEGFGDFEVFRDDWGIPHLRAADALALARAQGHVTALDRAWQLETERHRLLGTSASVLGPEAVDWDRFVRRARLADTARRCFGRLAPGTAAWVRAYVDGVNSGLAEGAAHAPEFAAVGLAPGRWEPWTPLGVWLSTHILFAGFPTKLWREEVARRLGEERMTLFATDGPGTAGSNGWLLTGARTATGAPLLAGDPHRFIEAPGVYQQIRLACPEFDVVGLAVPGVPGIAHFGHAGHVAWAITNAMADYQDLYRERLRRTPDGSVEALGPDGWYRAHAHTETIEVAGAEPERIEVIETDRGPVIIGGDPGTGEEAADGAGDEAADGIFVSLRHPPRVTGDLGFDVLPALLRARTVADVDTALDRWVEPVNVVLAADTAGATLHRVAGHVPVRPYANRLRVVPAEDPAYAWREGETVPLPRTEVDGPGEIAVMANERGLAAPLGVEFAPAHRARRIRELLGADTGWTPDAQAAVHTDTRLASSRPLLSLLAWAPGLGPAAERLRDRLLRWDRHMDADSTDATLYARLRTDVVHRLAAHPALKGVTGADDPWRSTAYPALFRPWLAAVPRIGYALESLLTVGLLPYEDRLALVAASAEAVAAAAEETPPAPWGELHRLSPWQALPYLATDGFDDQAIRPGVAGDHDCVLSTSGVPGVTDLFARGPAARYVWDLARREDSRWAVPFGASGVPGSPHHRDQTPLWARGELAPVVTDWNLLHRTTPHRTSHHPEETPAMTAAPESVAPALRPAVHEQKIEGFGTVRLVPVDPAADAGLLHGWVTEERARFWGMADHTREQVREIYAFVDSLPTHHAYLALRDGVPAALFQTYEPDADPVGECYDVQPGDFGVHLLIAPAEGEGAVKGYTDALLTAFIAHVFSDPAHLRVVVEPDARNEKAIARMVRIGFELGPEIRKPEKTARLAFLTRAALGLA
;
A
#
# COMPACT_ATOMS: atom_id res chain seq x y z
N MET A 1 -27.21 10.32 47.28
CA MET A 1 -28.49 11.05 47.40
C MET A 1 -28.84 11.51 45.98
N THR A 2 -29.66 10.75 45.24
CA THR A 2 -31.14 10.74 45.25
C THR A 2 -31.71 12.04 44.66
N THR A 3 -32.56 12.06 43.61
CA THR A 3 -33.52 11.04 43.12
C THR A 3 -33.78 11.08 41.59
N ASP A 4 -34.27 9.96 41.06
CA ASP A 4 -34.91 9.74 39.74
C ASP A 4 -36.35 10.32 39.61
N VAL A 5 -37.09 9.80 38.59
CA VAL A 5 -38.57 9.73 38.38
C VAL A 5 -39.13 10.89 37.53
N ASP A 6 -39.92 10.73 36.45
CA ASP A 6 -40.33 9.67 35.50
C ASP A 6 -41.37 10.33 34.54
N SER A 7 -41.55 9.76 33.33
CA SER A 7 -42.80 9.57 32.54
C SER A 7 -43.81 10.75 32.31
N GLU A 8 -44.81 10.71 31.40
CA GLU A 8 -45.39 9.70 30.49
C GLU A 8 -46.14 10.36 29.30
N ARG A 9 -46.60 9.59 28.28
CA ARG A 9 -47.47 10.07 27.16
C ARG A 9 -48.97 9.79 27.42
N PRO A 10 -49.90 10.57 26.83
CA PRO A 10 -50.86 10.05 25.81
C PRO A 10 -51.26 11.09 24.72
N GLY A 11 -52.09 10.83 23.68
CA GLY A 11 -52.64 9.56 23.19
C GLY A 11 -53.91 9.64 22.29
N ALA A 12 -53.75 9.93 20.98
CA ALA A 12 -54.65 9.62 19.83
C ALA A 12 -56.04 10.31 19.61
N GLY A 13 -56.36 10.54 18.33
CA GLY A 13 -57.71 10.59 17.70
C GLY A 13 -58.42 11.96 17.62
N ALA A 14 -59.29 12.30 16.65
CA ALA A 14 -59.60 11.93 15.25
C ALA A 14 -60.99 12.55 14.87
N HIS A 15 -61.24 12.90 13.59
CA HIS A 15 -62.52 13.24 12.87
C HIS A 15 -62.33 14.48 11.96
N GLY A 16 -62.94 14.63 10.77
CA GLY A 16 -63.78 13.73 9.95
C GLY A 16 -64.59 14.50 8.87
N GLY A 17 -64.89 13.88 7.71
CA GLY A 17 -65.69 14.44 6.58
C GLY A 17 -64.87 14.58 5.28
N SER A 18 -65.04 13.80 4.20
CA SER A 18 -66.23 13.33 3.45
C SER A 18 -66.98 14.49 2.77
N GLU A 19 -67.38 14.46 1.48
CA GLU A 19 -67.46 13.40 0.45
C GLU A 19 -67.59 14.09 -0.94
N ALA A 20 -67.09 13.58 -2.07
CA ALA A 20 -67.77 12.68 -3.05
C ALA A 20 -67.24 13.04 -4.47
N LEU A 21 -67.28 12.26 -5.57
CA LEU A 21 -67.54 10.84 -5.87
C LEU A 21 -67.16 10.58 -7.36
N ARG A 22 -67.11 9.30 -7.79
CA ARG A 22 -66.92 8.76 -9.17
C ARG A 22 -65.46 8.72 -9.68
N GLY A 23 -65.02 7.66 -10.37
CA GLY A 23 -65.68 6.37 -10.61
C GLY A 23 -65.04 5.49 -11.68
N ASP A 24 -64.40 4.40 -11.22
CA ASP A 24 -64.10 3.12 -11.88
C ASP A 24 -63.23 3.06 -13.16
N ALA A 25 -62.67 1.85 -13.41
CA ALA A 25 -61.54 1.61 -14.29
C ALA A 25 -61.87 0.80 -15.57
N ARG A 26 -61.03 0.95 -16.62
CA ARG A 26 -60.42 -0.14 -17.42
C ARG A 26 -59.49 0.39 -18.53
N ALA A 27 -58.40 -0.33 -18.78
CA ALA A 27 -57.49 -0.19 -19.93
C ALA A 27 -58.15 -0.77 -21.23
N PRO A 28 -57.63 -0.61 -22.49
CA PRO A 28 -56.20 -0.67 -22.84
C PRO A 28 -55.67 0.13 -24.08
N ARG A 29 -54.34 -0.02 -24.30
CA ARG A 29 -53.57 -0.05 -25.57
C ARG A 29 -53.11 1.22 -26.33
N GLU A 30 -51.78 1.23 -26.52
CA GLU A 30 -50.98 1.49 -27.74
C GLU A 30 -50.91 2.90 -28.40
N GLU A 31 -49.70 3.45 -28.28
CA GLU A 31 -48.82 4.02 -29.34
C GLU A 31 -48.77 5.51 -29.74
N ASN A 32 -47.50 5.98 -29.71
CA ASN A 32 -46.80 6.95 -30.57
C ASN A 32 -46.73 8.47 -30.26
N GLY A 33 -45.52 8.87 -29.82
CA GLY A 33 -44.86 10.15 -30.14
C GLY A 33 -45.02 11.31 -29.13
N ALA A 34 -44.00 12.14 -28.84
CA ALA A 34 -42.57 12.07 -29.17
C ALA A 34 -41.74 13.07 -28.31
N CYS A 35 -40.43 12.81 -28.19
CA CYS A 35 -39.33 13.75 -27.83
C CYS A 35 -39.26 14.36 -26.42
N GLY A 36 -38.09 14.18 -25.76
CA GLY A 36 -37.75 14.95 -24.55
C GLY A 36 -36.46 14.56 -23.78
N GLU A 37 -35.62 13.65 -24.26
CA GLU A 37 -34.40 13.22 -23.53
C GLU A 37 -33.14 13.92 -24.04
N SER A 38 -32.27 14.35 -23.12
CA SER A 38 -30.92 14.85 -23.39
C SER A 38 -29.90 13.89 -22.78
N GLU A 39 -29.28 13.05 -23.61
CA GLU A 39 -28.24 12.11 -23.17
C GLU A 39 -26.90 12.83 -22.93
N ALA A 40 -26.28 12.57 -21.78
CA ALA A 40 -24.85 12.76 -21.60
C ALA A 40 -24.17 11.38 -21.62
N ARG A 41 -23.68 10.95 -22.79
CA ARG A 41 -22.95 9.69 -22.94
C ARG A 41 -21.47 9.90 -22.61
N GLY A 42 -21.00 9.28 -21.54
CA GLY A 42 -19.56 9.11 -21.31
C GLY A 42 -19.00 8.05 -22.25
N HIS A 43 -17.81 8.29 -22.82
CA HIS A 43 -17.12 7.31 -23.65
C HIS A 43 -16.53 6.19 -22.78
N PHE A 44 -17.18 5.03 -22.78
CA PHE A 44 -16.47 3.75 -22.64
C PHE A 44 -16.04 3.30 -24.03
N GLU A 45 -14.77 2.92 -24.21
CA GLU A 45 -14.39 2.16 -25.40
C GLU A 45 -14.93 0.72 -25.30
N PRO A 46 -15.37 0.10 -26.42
CA PRO A 46 -15.88 -1.27 -26.38
C PRO A 46 -14.77 -2.29 -26.09
N PHE A 47 -15.03 -3.21 -25.16
CA PHE A 47 -14.25 -4.45 -25.07
C PHE A 47 -14.60 -5.36 -26.26
N GLU A 48 -13.62 -5.73 -27.09
CA GLU A 48 -13.77 -6.86 -28.00
C GLU A 48 -13.60 -8.20 -27.23
N PRO A 49 -14.41 -9.24 -27.54
CA PRO A 49 -14.31 -10.53 -26.86
C PRO A 49 -13.18 -11.40 -27.42
N PHE A 50 -12.41 -12.02 -26.53
CA PHE A 50 -11.32 -12.93 -26.91
C PHE A 50 -11.84 -14.36 -27.20
N GLU A 51 -11.70 -14.83 -28.44
CA GLU A 51 -11.83 -16.26 -28.77
C GLU A 51 -10.44 -16.93 -28.82
N GLY A 52 -10.28 -18.04 -28.09
CA GLY A 52 -9.31 -19.08 -28.39
C GLY A 52 -7.89 -18.97 -27.79
N CYS A 53 -7.75 -19.22 -26.49
CA CYS A 53 -6.46 -19.61 -25.87
C CYS A 53 -6.68 -20.56 -24.68
N GLU A 54 -6.35 -21.85 -24.81
CA GLU A 54 -6.23 -22.75 -23.65
C GLU A 54 -4.82 -22.66 -23.06
N GLY A 55 -4.72 -22.19 -21.80
CA GLY A 55 -3.52 -22.30 -20.97
C GLY A 55 -2.89 -20.98 -20.52
N PHE A 56 -3.35 -20.45 -19.37
CA PHE A 56 -2.75 -19.35 -18.60
C PHE A 56 -2.47 -18.05 -19.40
N GLY A 57 -3.38 -17.68 -20.31
CA GLY A 57 -3.40 -16.39 -21.01
C GLY A 57 -4.40 -15.39 -20.42
N ASP A 58 -4.84 -15.61 -19.18
CA ASP A 58 -6.09 -15.08 -18.63
C ASP A 58 -6.00 -13.62 -18.14
N PHE A 59 -4.81 -13.03 -18.07
CA PHE A 59 -4.56 -11.68 -17.57
C PHE A 59 -3.28 -11.06 -18.14
N GLU A 60 -3.17 -9.74 -18.00
CA GLU A 60 -2.01 -8.94 -18.39
C GLU A 60 -1.46 -8.18 -17.18
N VAL A 61 -0.13 -8.03 -17.17
CA VAL A 61 0.61 -7.29 -16.14
C VAL A 61 1.34 -6.13 -16.82
N PHE A 62 1.14 -4.94 -16.28
CA PHE A 62 1.88 -3.74 -16.65
C PHE A 62 2.53 -3.14 -15.40
N ARG A 63 3.57 -2.33 -15.55
CA ARG A 63 4.20 -1.59 -14.45
C ARG A 63 4.47 -0.13 -14.83
N ASP A 64 4.38 0.76 -13.86
CA ASP A 64 4.86 2.14 -14.01
C ASP A 64 6.38 2.25 -13.78
N ASP A 65 6.92 3.46 -13.88
CA ASP A 65 8.35 3.76 -13.65
C ASP A 65 8.82 3.51 -12.20
N TRP A 66 7.90 3.28 -11.25
CA TRP A 66 8.17 2.88 -9.87
C TRP A 66 8.02 1.36 -9.65
N GLY A 67 7.83 0.60 -10.73
CA GLY A 67 7.63 -0.84 -10.70
C GLY A 67 6.28 -1.27 -10.12
N ILE A 68 5.33 -0.35 -9.92
CA ILE A 68 4.04 -0.63 -9.31
C ILE A 68 3.21 -1.47 -10.29
N PRO A 69 2.65 -2.62 -9.88
CA PRO A 69 1.86 -3.45 -10.78
C PRO A 69 0.46 -2.88 -11.08
N HIS A 70 0.11 -2.84 -12.37
CA HIS A 70 -1.22 -2.55 -12.89
C HIS A 70 -1.72 -3.78 -13.64
N LEU A 71 -2.77 -4.41 -13.12
CA LEU A 71 -3.26 -5.70 -13.59
C LEU A 71 -4.56 -5.54 -14.36
N ARG A 72 -4.66 -6.19 -15.51
CA ARG A 72 -5.87 -6.23 -16.35
C ARG A 72 -6.29 -7.67 -16.61
N ALA A 73 -7.56 -8.00 -16.47
CA ALA A 73 -8.09 -9.33 -16.81
C ALA A 73 -9.55 -9.26 -17.30
N ALA A 74 -10.02 -10.35 -17.92
CA ALA A 74 -11.38 -10.44 -18.47
C ALA A 74 -12.49 -10.46 -17.40
N ASP A 75 -12.20 -10.97 -16.20
CA ASP A 75 -13.15 -11.07 -15.08
C ASP A 75 -12.46 -10.95 -13.71
N ALA A 76 -13.25 -10.82 -12.64
CA ALA A 76 -12.75 -10.65 -11.28
C ALA A 76 -12.01 -11.86 -10.68
N LEU A 77 -12.22 -13.09 -11.18
CA LEU A 77 -11.51 -14.29 -10.73
C LEU A 77 -10.13 -14.38 -11.40
N ALA A 78 -10.06 -14.16 -12.71
CA ALA A 78 -8.81 -14.03 -13.45
C ALA A 78 -7.95 -12.90 -12.88
N LEU A 79 -8.56 -11.76 -12.53
CA LEU A 79 -7.87 -10.63 -11.89
C LEU A 79 -7.37 -10.96 -10.47
N ALA A 80 -8.13 -11.71 -9.68
CA ALA A 80 -7.65 -12.18 -8.37
C ALA A 80 -6.43 -13.10 -8.51
N ARG A 81 -6.45 -14.01 -9.50
CA ARG A 81 -5.31 -14.87 -9.84
C ARG A 81 -4.10 -14.06 -10.28
N ALA A 82 -4.30 -13.04 -11.13
CA ALA A 82 -3.26 -12.10 -11.52
C ALA A 82 -2.62 -11.42 -10.30
N GLN A 83 -3.45 -10.94 -9.36
CA GLN A 83 -2.99 -10.30 -8.13
C GLN A 83 -2.13 -11.25 -7.30
N GLY A 84 -2.60 -12.48 -7.05
CA GLY A 84 -1.85 -13.47 -6.28
C GLY A 84 -0.51 -13.82 -6.94
N HIS A 85 -0.50 -13.99 -8.26
CA HIS A 85 0.71 -14.31 -9.02
C HIS A 85 1.74 -13.19 -8.94
N VAL A 86 1.34 -11.93 -9.18
CA VAL A 86 2.26 -10.78 -9.17
C VAL A 86 2.71 -10.43 -7.75
N THR A 87 1.86 -10.55 -6.73
CA THR A 87 2.31 -10.47 -5.33
C THR A 87 3.33 -11.56 -5.02
N ALA A 88 3.21 -12.78 -5.56
CA ALA A 88 4.20 -13.82 -5.34
C ALA A 88 5.54 -13.53 -6.02
N LEU A 89 5.56 -12.98 -7.24
CA LEU A 89 6.80 -12.53 -7.89
C LEU A 89 7.47 -11.38 -7.12
N ASP A 90 6.70 -10.38 -6.70
CA ASP A 90 7.25 -9.20 -6.03
C ASP A 90 7.65 -9.46 -4.57
N ARG A 91 6.94 -10.37 -3.87
CA ARG A 91 6.95 -10.49 -2.40
C ARG A 91 7.09 -11.93 -1.89
N ALA A 92 7.63 -12.86 -2.67
CA ALA A 92 7.75 -14.29 -2.30
C ALA A 92 8.20 -14.56 -0.86
N TRP A 93 9.29 -13.93 -0.42
CA TRP A 93 9.82 -14.12 0.93
C TRP A 93 8.90 -13.56 2.03
N GLN A 94 8.24 -12.43 1.78
CA GLN A 94 7.26 -11.85 2.70
C GLN A 94 6.01 -12.73 2.81
N LEU A 95 5.51 -13.25 1.68
CA LEU A 95 4.41 -14.22 1.66
C LEU A 95 4.76 -15.47 2.47
N GLU A 96 5.94 -16.04 2.25
CA GLU A 96 6.34 -17.26 2.95
C GLU A 96 6.58 -17.02 4.45
N THR A 97 7.15 -15.87 4.82
CA THR A 97 7.26 -15.42 6.20
C THR A 97 5.89 -15.36 6.88
N GLU A 98 4.90 -14.72 6.25
CA GLU A 98 3.54 -14.65 6.80
C GLU A 98 2.83 -16.02 6.83
N ARG A 99 3.09 -16.91 5.85
CA ARG A 99 2.62 -18.30 5.88
C ARG A 99 3.18 -19.05 7.10
N HIS A 100 4.46 -18.88 7.41
CA HIS A 100 5.05 -19.47 8.61
C HIS A 100 4.50 -18.84 9.90
N ARG A 101 4.33 -17.51 9.94
CA ARG A 101 3.80 -16.79 11.10
C ARG A 101 2.36 -17.15 11.45
N LEU A 102 1.47 -17.36 10.47
CA LEU A 102 0.08 -17.75 10.76
C LEU A 102 -0.07 -19.23 11.15
N LEU A 103 0.86 -20.09 10.70
CA LEU A 103 0.88 -21.53 10.99
C LEU A 103 1.55 -21.86 12.34
N GLY A 104 2.32 -20.92 12.89
CA GLY A 104 3.20 -21.18 14.02
C GLY A 104 4.33 -22.12 13.64
N THR A 105 5.01 -21.83 12.54
CA THR A 105 6.18 -22.56 12.06
C THR A 105 7.36 -21.63 11.73
N SER A 106 7.36 -20.38 12.21
CA SER A 106 8.49 -19.46 11.99
C SER A 106 9.76 -19.95 12.69
N ALA A 107 9.68 -20.61 13.84
CA ALA A 107 10.82 -21.15 14.57
C ALA A 107 11.57 -22.24 13.79
N SER A 108 10.88 -23.00 12.93
CA SER A 108 11.51 -24.04 12.12
C SER A 108 12.41 -23.50 11.00
N VAL A 109 12.42 -22.18 10.79
CA VAL A 109 13.19 -21.49 9.75
C VAL A 109 14.06 -20.38 10.35
N LEU A 110 13.49 -19.57 11.24
CA LEU A 110 14.13 -18.40 11.87
C LEU A 110 14.79 -18.73 13.23
N GLY A 111 14.59 -19.94 13.76
CA GLY A 111 15.22 -20.40 15.00
C GLY A 111 14.51 -19.92 16.29
N PRO A 112 15.22 -19.98 17.44
CA PRO A 112 14.60 -19.86 18.77
C PRO A 112 13.83 -18.55 19.02
N GLU A 113 14.22 -17.43 18.40
CA GLU A 113 13.59 -16.12 18.62
C GLU A 113 12.12 -16.08 18.15
N ALA A 114 11.72 -16.95 17.23
CA ALA A 114 10.35 -17.02 16.72
C ALA A 114 9.43 -17.96 17.53
N VAL A 115 9.96 -18.75 18.47
CA VAL A 115 9.20 -19.78 19.22
C VAL A 115 8.05 -19.17 20.03
N ASP A 116 8.25 -17.99 20.62
CA ASP A 116 7.22 -17.31 21.41
C ASP A 116 5.99 -16.90 20.57
N TRP A 117 6.21 -16.52 19.30
CA TRP A 117 5.14 -16.24 18.36
C TRP A 117 4.44 -17.53 17.92
N ASP A 118 5.20 -18.56 17.55
CA ASP A 118 4.68 -19.86 17.13
C ASP A 118 3.79 -20.51 18.21
N ARG A 119 4.24 -20.46 19.47
CA ARG A 119 3.46 -20.91 20.64
C ARG A 119 2.16 -20.13 20.76
N PHE A 120 2.20 -18.82 20.62
CA PHE A 120 1.01 -17.97 20.73
C PHE A 120 -0.01 -18.27 19.64
N VAL A 121 0.36 -18.28 18.36
CA VAL A 121 -0.62 -18.45 17.26
C VAL A 121 -1.25 -19.84 17.23
N ARG A 122 -0.51 -20.88 17.63
CA ARG A 122 -1.03 -22.24 17.82
C ARG A 122 -2.00 -22.31 18.99
N ARG A 123 -1.60 -21.79 20.16
CA ARG A 123 -2.48 -21.72 21.34
C ARG A 123 -3.75 -20.93 21.04
N ALA A 124 -3.63 -19.75 20.41
CA ALA A 124 -4.74 -18.92 19.94
C ALA A 124 -5.55 -19.52 18.76
N ARG A 125 -5.16 -20.69 18.25
CA ARG A 125 -5.81 -21.44 17.18
C ARG A 125 -6.05 -20.62 15.90
N LEU A 126 -5.16 -19.70 15.52
CA LEU A 126 -5.39 -18.77 14.40
C LEU A 126 -5.65 -19.48 13.06
N ALA A 127 -4.84 -20.50 12.72
CA ALA A 127 -5.02 -21.29 11.50
C ALA A 127 -6.37 -22.06 11.47
N ASP A 128 -6.85 -22.53 12.62
CA ASP A 128 -8.15 -23.19 12.75
C ASP A 128 -9.31 -22.18 12.62
N THR A 129 -9.17 -21.00 13.22
CA THR A 129 -10.11 -19.88 13.04
C THR A 129 -10.19 -19.45 11.58
N ALA A 130 -9.07 -19.33 10.88
CA ALA A 130 -9.02 -19.00 9.45
C ALA A 130 -9.75 -20.04 8.58
N ARG A 131 -9.54 -21.34 8.83
CA ARG A 131 -10.29 -22.43 8.16
C ARG A 131 -11.79 -22.33 8.40
N ARG A 132 -12.20 -22.09 9.65
CA ARG A 132 -13.62 -21.92 10.03
C ARG A 132 -14.25 -20.71 9.33
N CYS A 133 -13.53 -19.58 9.25
CA CYS A 133 -14.01 -18.39 8.55
C CYS A 133 -14.12 -18.64 7.03
N PHE A 134 -13.11 -19.25 6.41
CA PHE A 134 -13.12 -19.57 4.98
C PHE A 134 -14.29 -20.50 4.61
N GLY A 135 -14.55 -21.51 5.44
CA GLY A 135 -15.68 -22.44 5.25
C GLY A 135 -17.07 -21.82 5.40
N ARG A 136 -17.17 -20.56 5.86
CA ARG A 136 -18.43 -19.81 6.04
C ARG A 136 -18.60 -18.61 5.09
N LEU A 137 -17.61 -18.33 4.24
CA LEU A 137 -17.69 -17.28 3.22
C LEU A 137 -18.84 -17.55 2.23
N ALA A 138 -19.36 -16.48 1.62
CA ALA A 138 -20.26 -16.63 0.48
C ALA A 138 -19.54 -17.39 -0.66
N PRO A 139 -20.23 -18.26 -1.43
CA PRO A 139 -19.57 -19.10 -2.44
C PRO A 139 -18.74 -18.32 -3.49
N GLY A 140 -19.21 -17.13 -3.88
CA GLY A 140 -18.48 -16.22 -4.78
C GLY A 140 -17.19 -15.69 -4.17
N THR A 141 -17.24 -15.20 -2.92
CA THR A 141 -16.05 -14.78 -2.17
C THR A 141 -15.06 -15.93 -1.98
N ALA A 142 -15.55 -17.13 -1.64
CA ALA A 142 -14.71 -18.31 -1.50
C ALA A 142 -14.03 -18.74 -2.82
N ALA A 143 -14.69 -18.55 -3.97
CA ALA A 143 -14.09 -18.77 -5.29
C ALA A 143 -13.04 -17.69 -5.63
N TRP A 144 -13.33 -16.42 -5.31
CA TRP A 144 -12.42 -15.29 -5.53
C TRP A 144 -11.14 -15.38 -4.67
N VAL A 145 -11.26 -15.75 -3.38
CA VAL A 145 -10.11 -16.01 -2.50
C VAL A 145 -9.31 -17.22 -2.99
N ARG A 146 -9.95 -18.29 -3.48
CA ARG A 146 -9.24 -19.43 -4.12
C ARG A 146 -8.44 -18.98 -5.32
N ALA A 147 -9.03 -18.19 -6.23
CA ALA A 147 -8.35 -17.73 -7.44
C ALA A 147 -7.06 -16.93 -7.10
N TYR A 148 -7.10 -16.09 -6.07
CA TYR A 148 -5.89 -15.42 -5.54
C TYR A 148 -4.84 -16.42 -5.03
N VAL A 149 -5.25 -17.42 -4.24
CA VAL A 149 -4.34 -18.47 -3.73
C VAL A 149 -3.75 -19.32 -4.86
N ASP A 150 -4.52 -19.64 -5.90
CA ASP A 150 -4.04 -20.30 -7.11
C ASP A 150 -2.99 -19.43 -7.83
N GLY A 151 -3.23 -18.12 -7.87
CA GLY A 151 -2.27 -17.11 -8.33
C GLY A 151 -0.96 -17.17 -7.56
N VAL A 152 -1.03 -17.05 -6.22
CA VAL A 152 0.16 -17.14 -5.35
C VAL A 152 0.92 -18.44 -5.60
N ASN A 153 0.23 -19.58 -5.56
CA ASN A 153 0.83 -20.90 -5.78
C ASN A 153 1.51 -21.02 -7.16
N SER A 154 0.99 -20.36 -8.19
CA SER A 154 1.60 -20.36 -9.54
C SER A 154 2.88 -19.54 -9.64
N GLY A 155 2.98 -18.41 -8.92
CA GLY A 155 4.13 -17.50 -8.98
C GLY A 155 5.20 -17.75 -7.92
N LEU A 156 4.87 -18.44 -6.82
CA LEU A 156 5.75 -18.50 -5.64
C LEU A 156 7.08 -19.22 -5.89
N ALA A 157 7.11 -20.24 -6.76
CA ALA A 157 8.35 -20.92 -7.14
C ALA A 157 9.31 -20.01 -7.93
N GLU A 158 8.77 -19.19 -8.83
CA GLU A 158 9.54 -18.21 -9.61
C GLU A 158 10.01 -17.05 -8.73
N GLY A 159 9.13 -16.49 -7.90
CA GLY A 159 9.50 -15.43 -6.96
C GLY A 159 10.55 -15.89 -5.94
N ALA A 160 10.45 -17.13 -5.43
CA ALA A 160 11.44 -17.69 -4.51
C ALA A 160 12.81 -17.89 -5.15
N ALA A 161 12.88 -18.21 -6.46
CA ALA A 161 14.14 -18.34 -7.18
C ALA A 161 14.93 -17.01 -7.28
N HIS A 162 14.24 -15.87 -7.15
CA HIS A 162 14.83 -14.53 -7.17
C HIS A 162 15.05 -13.93 -5.76
N ALA A 163 14.57 -14.58 -4.70
CA ALA A 163 14.67 -14.12 -3.32
C ALA A 163 15.78 -14.87 -2.57
N PRO A 164 16.97 -14.27 -2.35
CA PRO A 164 18.14 -14.96 -1.76
C PRO A 164 17.89 -15.47 -0.33
N GLU A 165 16.88 -14.94 0.36
CA GLU A 165 16.46 -15.37 1.69
C GLU A 165 16.11 -16.86 1.74
N PHE A 166 15.44 -17.41 0.72
CA PHE A 166 15.11 -18.85 0.64
C PHE A 166 16.37 -19.71 0.64
N ALA A 167 17.37 -19.33 -0.16
CA ALA A 167 18.65 -20.04 -0.22
C ALA A 167 19.44 -19.92 1.09
N ALA A 168 19.40 -18.76 1.75
CA ALA A 168 20.13 -18.51 2.99
C ALA A 168 19.68 -19.39 4.17
N VAL A 169 18.39 -19.74 4.23
CA VAL A 169 17.83 -20.65 5.27
C VAL A 169 17.53 -22.06 4.76
N GLY A 170 17.82 -22.36 3.49
CA GLY A 170 17.56 -23.66 2.88
C GLY A 170 16.07 -24.03 2.75
N LEU A 171 15.19 -23.02 2.65
CA LEU A 171 13.74 -23.21 2.55
C LEU A 171 13.30 -23.33 1.08
N ALA A 172 12.47 -24.32 0.78
CA ALA A 172 11.70 -24.36 -0.47
C ALA A 172 10.32 -23.72 -0.23
N PRO A 173 9.77 -22.95 -1.19
CA PRO A 173 8.46 -22.33 -1.05
C PRO A 173 7.36 -23.37 -0.85
N GLY A 174 6.57 -23.20 0.21
CA GLY A 174 5.43 -24.06 0.53
C GLY A 174 4.20 -23.79 -0.34
N ARG A 175 3.22 -24.70 -0.28
CA ARG A 175 1.93 -24.53 -0.96
C ARG A 175 0.93 -23.82 -0.03
N TRP A 176 0.30 -22.77 -0.55
CA TRP A 176 -0.78 -22.05 0.11
C TRP A 176 -2.11 -22.79 -0.01
N GLU A 177 -2.91 -22.74 1.05
CA GLU A 177 -4.26 -23.30 1.10
C GLU A 177 -5.31 -22.18 0.94
N PRO A 178 -6.54 -22.48 0.46
CA PRO A 178 -7.55 -21.44 0.20
C PRO A 178 -7.89 -20.51 1.38
N TRP A 179 -7.68 -20.96 2.61
CA TRP A 179 -7.92 -20.19 3.83
C TRP A 179 -6.71 -19.37 4.31
N THR A 180 -5.53 -19.53 3.67
CA THR A 180 -4.29 -18.86 4.05
C THR A 180 -4.43 -17.32 4.11
N PRO A 181 -5.09 -16.63 3.17
CA PRO A 181 -5.29 -15.17 3.25
C PRO A 181 -6.04 -14.69 4.51
N LEU A 182 -7.00 -15.48 5.00
CA LEU A 182 -7.73 -15.18 6.24
C LEU A 182 -6.83 -15.40 7.47
N GLY A 183 -5.89 -16.34 7.38
CA GLY A 183 -4.86 -16.59 8.38
C GLY A 183 -3.82 -15.48 8.45
N VAL A 184 -3.36 -14.95 7.29
CA VAL A 184 -2.48 -13.78 7.21
C VAL A 184 -3.18 -12.59 7.88
N TRP A 185 -4.43 -12.32 7.50
CA TRP A 185 -5.21 -11.22 8.07
C TRP A 185 -5.36 -11.30 9.59
N LEU A 186 -5.64 -12.50 10.13
CA LEU A 186 -5.66 -12.74 11.58
C LEU A 186 -4.28 -12.54 12.22
N SER A 187 -3.23 -13.13 11.65
CA SER A 187 -1.83 -13.01 12.12
C SER A 187 -1.42 -11.53 12.26
N THR A 188 -1.69 -10.72 11.23
CA THR A 188 -1.38 -9.29 11.21
C THR A 188 -2.17 -8.49 12.25
N HIS A 189 -3.46 -8.80 12.48
CA HIS A 189 -4.36 -7.93 13.25
C HIS A 189 -4.71 -8.43 14.67
N ILE A 190 -4.35 -9.66 15.07
CA ILE A 190 -4.75 -10.23 16.38
C ILE A 190 -4.29 -9.39 17.58
N LEU A 191 -3.17 -8.65 17.46
CA LEU A 191 -2.67 -7.75 18.51
C LEU A 191 -3.15 -6.28 18.36
N PHE A 192 -3.92 -5.94 17.32
CA PHE A 192 -4.36 -4.55 17.06
C PHE A 192 -5.43 -4.04 18.04
N ALA A 193 -6.27 -4.93 18.60
CA ALA A 193 -7.25 -4.54 19.64
C ALA A 193 -6.63 -4.35 21.03
N GLY A 194 -5.31 -4.56 21.16
CA GLY A 194 -4.58 -4.20 22.37
C GLY A 194 -4.86 -5.08 23.59
N PHE A 195 -5.42 -6.30 23.47
CA PHE A 195 -5.65 -7.16 24.65
C PHE A 195 -4.45 -7.28 25.62
N PRO A 196 -3.16 -7.28 25.20
CA PRO A 196 -2.04 -7.35 26.15
C PRO A 196 -1.95 -6.16 27.11
N THR A 197 -2.60 -5.03 26.80
CA THR A 197 -2.64 -3.87 27.71
C THR A 197 -3.54 -4.10 28.93
N LYS A 198 -4.50 -5.04 28.86
CA LYS A 198 -5.29 -5.51 30.01
C LYS A 198 -4.40 -6.17 31.07
N LEU A 199 -3.34 -6.86 30.65
CA LEU A 199 -2.35 -7.46 31.55
C LEU A 199 -1.55 -6.37 32.30
N TRP A 200 -1.17 -5.29 31.62
CA TRP A 200 -0.53 -4.13 32.27
C TRP A 200 -1.47 -3.46 33.28
N ARG A 201 -2.73 -3.23 32.90
CA ARG A 201 -3.74 -2.63 33.79
C ARG A 201 -4.02 -3.48 35.03
N GLU A 202 -4.06 -4.80 34.89
CA GLU A 202 -4.15 -5.75 36.01
C GLU A 202 -2.98 -5.58 36.99
N GLU A 203 -1.74 -5.52 36.50
CA GLU A 203 -0.56 -5.34 37.35
C GLU A 203 -0.52 -3.94 38.00
N VAL A 204 -0.95 -2.89 37.30
CA VAL A 204 -1.08 -1.54 37.88
C VAL A 204 -2.13 -1.53 38.99
N ALA A 205 -3.32 -2.10 38.76
CA ALA A 205 -4.38 -2.18 39.77
C ALA A 205 -3.91 -2.96 41.00
N ARG A 206 -3.29 -4.13 40.79
CA ARG A 206 -2.82 -5.02 41.86
C ARG A 206 -1.69 -4.43 42.70
N ARG A 207 -0.79 -3.63 42.11
CA ARG A 207 0.45 -3.17 42.76
C ARG A 207 0.48 -1.69 43.14
N LEU A 208 -0.27 -0.85 42.44
CA LEU A 208 -0.33 0.60 42.68
C LEU A 208 -1.72 1.07 43.15
N GLY A 209 -2.76 0.25 43.03
CA GLY A 209 -4.13 0.53 43.43
C GLY A 209 -5.11 0.62 42.26
N GLU A 210 -6.35 0.16 42.48
CA GLU A 210 -7.44 0.19 41.49
C GLU A 210 -7.68 1.60 40.92
N GLU A 211 -7.47 2.65 41.72
CA GLU A 211 -7.65 4.05 41.30
C GLU A 211 -6.62 4.50 40.25
N ARG A 212 -5.52 3.75 40.09
CA ARG A 212 -4.43 4.05 39.14
C ARG A 212 -4.45 3.17 37.91
N MET A 213 -5.35 2.18 37.82
CA MET A 213 -5.44 1.24 36.71
C MET A 213 -5.39 1.92 35.33
N THR A 214 -6.03 3.09 35.16
CA THR A 214 -6.07 3.84 33.90
C THR A 214 -5.09 5.02 33.85
N LEU A 215 -4.18 5.18 34.80
CA LEU A 215 -3.20 6.27 34.84
C LEU A 215 -2.25 6.27 33.62
N PHE A 216 -2.03 5.09 33.04
CA PHE A 216 -1.20 4.85 31.87
C PHE A 216 -2.03 4.60 30.59
N ALA A 217 -3.33 4.95 30.58
CA ALA A 217 -4.25 4.61 29.49
C ALA A 217 -4.13 5.55 28.28
N THR A 218 -3.05 5.38 27.54
CA THR A 218 -2.76 6.00 26.22
C THR A 218 -2.30 4.91 25.25
N ASP A 219 -2.21 5.21 23.95
CA ASP A 219 -1.56 4.31 23.00
C ASP A 219 -0.09 4.03 23.37
N GLY A 220 0.36 2.79 23.13
CA GLY A 220 1.58 2.26 23.74
C GLY A 220 2.61 1.74 22.74
N PRO A 221 3.68 1.07 23.23
CA PRO A 221 4.79 0.58 22.39
C PRO A 221 4.39 -0.51 21.37
N GLY A 222 3.23 -1.16 21.53
CA GLY A 222 2.70 -2.15 20.58
C GLY A 222 1.44 -1.73 19.82
N THR A 223 0.95 -0.50 19.97
CA THR A 223 -0.33 -0.06 19.37
C THR A 223 -0.13 0.53 17.98
N ALA A 224 -0.90 0.09 16.98
CA ALA A 224 -0.87 0.68 15.63
C ALA A 224 -1.63 2.01 15.58
N GLY A 225 -0.97 3.07 15.08
CA GLY A 225 -1.56 4.39 14.85
C GLY A 225 -1.86 4.63 13.37
N SER A 226 -2.41 5.80 13.03
CA SER A 226 -2.62 6.33 11.66
C SER A 226 -3.05 7.80 11.73
N ASN A 227 -2.86 8.56 10.65
CA ASN A 227 -3.71 9.72 10.35
C ASN A 227 -4.61 9.42 9.14
N GLY A 228 -5.75 10.10 9.06
CA GLY A 228 -6.57 10.23 7.86
C GLY A 228 -7.47 11.46 7.94
N TRP A 229 -7.71 12.12 6.82
CA TRP A 229 -8.57 13.30 6.74
C TRP A 229 -9.26 13.44 5.39
N LEU A 230 -10.44 14.06 5.42
CA LEU A 230 -11.30 14.31 4.27
C LEU A 230 -11.58 15.81 4.20
N LEU A 231 -11.39 16.39 3.02
CA LEU A 231 -11.77 17.76 2.68
C LEU A 231 -12.97 17.73 1.75
N THR A 232 -14.05 18.43 2.12
CA THR A 232 -15.17 18.70 1.20
C THR A 232 -14.72 19.61 0.06
N GLY A 233 -15.38 19.52 -1.10
CA GLY A 233 -14.95 20.20 -2.33
C GLY A 233 -14.66 21.71 -2.19
N ALA A 234 -15.40 22.41 -1.32
CA ALA A 234 -15.19 23.84 -1.04
C ALA A 234 -13.90 24.19 -0.25
N ARG A 235 -13.05 23.20 0.08
CA ARG A 235 -11.69 23.39 0.60
C ARG A 235 -10.59 23.06 -0.41
N THR A 236 -10.96 22.72 -1.65
CA THR A 236 -10.05 22.14 -2.64
C THR A 236 -9.94 23.04 -3.88
N ALA A 237 -8.80 22.98 -4.58
CA ALA A 237 -8.59 23.77 -5.80
C ALA A 237 -9.51 23.34 -6.96
N THR A 238 -9.95 22.08 -6.98
CA THR A 238 -10.75 21.48 -8.07
C THR A 238 -12.26 21.54 -7.81
N GLY A 239 -12.68 21.74 -6.56
CA GLY A 239 -14.08 21.70 -6.15
C GLY A 239 -14.63 20.30 -5.86
N ALA A 240 -13.82 19.25 -5.99
CA ALA A 240 -14.18 17.86 -5.64
C ALA A 240 -13.52 17.43 -4.31
N PRO A 241 -14.04 16.42 -3.59
CA PRO A 241 -13.43 16.02 -2.32
C PRO A 241 -12.00 15.49 -2.47
N LEU A 242 -11.16 15.75 -1.45
CA LEU A 242 -9.84 15.14 -1.28
C LEU A 242 -9.84 14.23 -0.04
N LEU A 243 -9.22 13.06 -0.15
CA LEU A 243 -9.08 12.10 0.96
C LEU A 243 -7.62 11.67 1.10
N ALA A 244 -6.98 11.96 2.23
CA ALA A 244 -5.55 11.70 2.43
C ALA A 244 -5.26 11.11 3.82
N GLY A 245 -4.08 10.50 3.98
CA GLY A 245 -3.65 9.95 5.25
C GLY A 245 -2.40 9.07 5.18
N ASP A 246 -1.98 8.59 6.34
CA ASP A 246 -0.77 7.81 6.50
C ASP A 246 -0.91 6.81 7.67
N PRO A 247 -1.01 5.49 7.42
CA PRO A 247 -1.09 4.49 8.49
C PRO A 247 0.24 4.31 9.21
N HIS A 248 0.26 4.44 10.54
CA HIS A 248 1.45 4.28 11.38
C HIS A 248 1.56 2.86 11.95
N ARG A 249 2.17 1.97 11.16
CA ARG A 249 2.44 0.57 11.56
C ARG A 249 3.92 0.39 11.90
N PHE A 250 4.28 -0.78 12.41
CA PHE A 250 5.66 -1.24 12.32
C PHE A 250 6.07 -1.25 10.84
N ILE A 251 7.22 -0.66 10.55
CA ILE A 251 7.79 -0.61 9.20
C ILE A 251 8.58 -1.89 9.03
N GLU A 252 8.05 -2.77 8.19
CA GLU A 252 8.67 -4.04 7.80
C GLU A 252 9.40 -3.86 6.47
N ALA A 253 10.49 -4.59 6.23
CA ALA A 253 11.16 -4.63 4.94
C ALA A 253 11.14 -6.09 4.41
N PRO A 254 10.38 -6.39 3.34
CA PRO A 254 9.56 -5.49 2.52
C PRO A 254 8.34 -4.87 3.23
N GLY A 255 7.86 -3.73 2.72
CA GLY A 255 6.77 -2.96 3.33
C GLY A 255 5.44 -3.71 3.46
N VAL A 256 4.67 -3.43 4.52
CA VAL A 256 3.36 -4.07 4.82
C VAL A 256 2.24 -3.76 3.82
N TYR A 257 2.47 -2.84 2.88
CA TYR A 257 1.57 -2.54 1.77
C TYR A 257 2.27 -2.74 0.42
N GLN A 258 1.51 -3.24 -0.54
CA GLN A 258 1.85 -3.25 -1.96
C GLN A 258 0.95 -2.22 -2.66
N GLN A 259 1.54 -1.23 -3.32
CA GLN A 259 0.83 -0.37 -4.27
C GLN A 259 0.40 -1.22 -5.45
N ILE A 260 -0.85 -1.11 -5.90
CA ILE A 260 -1.37 -1.93 -7.01
C ILE A 260 -2.61 -1.28 -7.65
N ARG A 261 -2.82 -1.53 -8.95
CA ARG A 261 -4.09 -1.32 -9.66
C ARG A 261 -4.67 -2.66 -10.13
N LEU A 262 -5.97 -2.84 -9.91
CA LEU A 262 -6.75 -4.02 -10.28
C LEU A 262 -7.88 -3.60 -11.22
N ALA A 263 -7.84 -4.02 -12.49
CA ALA A 263 -8.83 -3.66 -13.51
C ALA A 263 -9.43 -4.86 -14.26
N CYS A 264 -10.76 -4.87 -14.38
CA CYS A 264 -11.54 -5.77 -15.24
C CYS A 264 -12.84 -5.03 -15.65
N PRO A 265 -13.70 -5.57 -16.52
CA PRO A 265 -14.96 -4.93 -16.90
C PRO A 265 -15.89 -4.59 -15.72
N GLU A 266 -15.77 -5.30 -14.59
CA GLU A 266 -16.58 -5.05 -13.39
C GLU A 266 -16.06 -3.89 -12.52
N PHE A 267 -14.76 -3.55 -12.57
CA PHE A 267 -14.16 -2.51 -11.72
C PHE A 267 -12.71 -2.17 -12.10
N ASP A 268 -12.29 -0.95 -11.79
CA ASP A 268 -10.91 -0.48 -11.83
C ASP A 268 -10.60 0.24 -10.50
N VAL A 269 -9.75 -0.36 -9.67
CA VAL A 269 -9.39 0.16 -8.35
C VAL A 269 -7.89 0.24 -8.21
N VAL A 270 -7.40 1.38 -7.70
CA VAL A 270 -5.98 1.58 -7.35
C VAL A 270 -5.87 1.83 -5.86
N GLY A 271 -4.81 1.34 -5.22
CA GLY A 271 -4.66 1.48 -3.77
C GLY A 271 -3.60 0.60 -3.14
N LEU A 272 -3.71 0.45 -1.82
CA LEU A 272 -2.74 -0.25 -0.99
C LEU A 272 -3.30 -1.61 -0.58
N ALA A 273 -2.82 -2.68 -1.23
CA ALA A 273 -3.12 -4.05 -0.87
C ALA A 273 -2.21 -4.53 0.29
N VAL A 274 -2.68 -5.50 1.07
CA VAL A 274 -1.87 -6.22 2.06
C VAL A 274 -1.32 -7.48 1.40
N PRO A 275 0.01 -7.68 1.30
CA PRO A 275 0.58 -8.88 0.71
C PRO A 275 0.02 -10.16 1.35
N GLY A 276 -0.47 -11.08 0.52
CA GLY A 276 -1.12 -12.31 0.98
C GLY A 276 -2.64 -12.24 1.10
N VAL A 277 -3.26 -11.07 0.86
CA VAL A 277 -4.71 -10.85 0.98
C VAL A 277 -5.26 -10.26 -0.34
N PRO A 278 -6.31 -10.86 -0.93
CA PRO A 278 -6.87 -10.38 -2.20
C PRO A 278 -7.62 -9.04 -2.05
N GLY A 279 -7.67 -8.30 -3.15
CA GLY A 279 -8.31 -7.00 -3.25
C GLY A 279 -7.55 -5.87 -2.55
N ILE A 280 -8.27 -4.80 -2.25
CA ILE A 280 -7.78 -3.58 -1.59
C ILE A 280 -8.73 -3.29 -0.44
N ALA A 281 -8.30 -3.57 0.79
CA ALA A 281 -9.20 -3.51 1.95
C ALA A 281 -9.33 -2.09 2.53
N HIS A 282 -8.21 -1.40 2.71
CA HIS A 282 -8.11 -0.27 3.64
C HIS A 282 -8.01 1.11 2.97
N PHE A 283 -7.34 1.21 1.82
CA PHE A 283 -7.08 2.48 1.14
C PHE A 283 -7.20 2.26 -0.36
N GLY A 284 -8.31 2.71 -0.95
CA GLY A 284 -8.63 2.43 -2.34
C GLY A 284 -9.37 3.57 -3.02
N HIS A 285 -9.15 3.70 -4.32
CA HIS A 285 -9.84 4.64 -5.20
C HIS A 285 -10.32 3.92 -6.46
N ALA A 286 -11.65 3.78 -6.57
CA ALA A 286 -12.37 3.03 -7.59
C ALA A 286 -12.92 3.91 -8.74
N GLY A 287 -12.17 4.98 -9.09
CA GLY A 287 -12.59 5.98 -10.07
C GLY A 287 -13.66 6.95 -9.55
N HIS A 288 -14.83 6.43 -9.16
CA HIS A 288 -15.97 7.24 -8.75
C HIS A 288 -16.06 7.50 -7.25
N VAL A 289 -15.43 6.64 -6.44
CA VAL A 289 -15.41 6.70 -4.97
C VAL A 289 -14.00 6.38 -4.48
N ALA A 290 -13.61 6.95 -3.33
CA ALA A 290 -12.40 6.55 -2.60
C ALA A 290 -12.70 6.38 -1.11
N TRP A 291 -11.97 5.49 -0.46
CA TRP A 291 -12.07 5.23 0.98
C TRP A 291 -10.69 5.08 1.65
N ALA A 292 -10.70 5.33 2.95
CA ALA A 292 -9.56 5.29 3.84
C ALA A 292 -10.00 4.86 5.24
N ILE A 293 -9.09 4.27 6.00
CA ILE A 293 -9.35 3.86 7.39
C ILE A 293 -8.26 4.33 8.35
N THR A 294 -8.62 4.43 9.63
CA THR A 294 -7.67 4.40 10.74
C THR A 294 -8.15 3.41 11.80
N ASN A 295 -7.24 2.85 12.60
CA ASN A 295 -7.61 1.99 13.72
C ASN A 295 -8.52 2.78 14.70
N ALA A 296 -9.69 2.22 15.05
CA ALA A 296 -10.63 2.86 15.97
C ALA A 296 -10.19 2.84 17.44
N MET A 297 -9.13 2.09 17.79
CA MET A 297 -8.72 1.83 19.18
C MET A 297 -9.86 1.23 20.04
N ALA A 298 -10.81 0.55 19.38
CA ALA A 298 -11.93 -0.10 20.04
C ALA A 298 -11.46 -1.37 20.76
N ASP A 299 -11.99 -1.60 21.96
CA ASP A 299 -11.80 -2.86 22.68
C ASP A 299 -12.86 -3.85 22.19
N TYR A 300 -12.44 -4.97 21.60
CA TYR A 300 -13.35 -6.02 21.09
C TYR A 300 -12.86 -7.45 21.36
N GLN A 301 -11.77 -7.62 22.10
CA GLN A 301 -11.17 -8.90 22.50
C GLN A 301 -11.07 -8.95 24.02
N ASP A 302 -11.42 -10.08 24.65
CA ASP A 302 -11.45 -10.23 26.12
C ASP A 302 -10.50 -11.31 26.61
N LEU A 303 -10.07 -11.16 27.87
CA LEU A 303 -9.24 -12.09 28.59
C LEU A 303 -9.98 -12.65 29.80
N TYR A 304 -10.10 -13.98 29.89
CA TYR A 304 -10.73 -14.65 31.02
C TYR A 304 -9.68 -15.44 31.82
N ARG A 305 -9.66 -15.27 33.15
CA ARG A 305 -8.85 -16.07 34.08
C ARG A 305 -9.52 -17.43 34.25
N GLU A 306 -8.97 -18.44 33.62
CA GLU A 306 -9.47 -19.81 33.65
C GLU A 306 -9.00 -20.52 34.91
N ARG A 307 -9.83 -21.44 35.41
CA ARG A 307 -9.42 -22.44 36.41
C ARG A 307 -9.47 -23.81 35.78
N LEU A 308 -8.31 -24.43 35.65
CA LEU A 308 -8.11 -25.70 34.95
C LEU A 308 -7.62 -26.76 35.94
N ARG A 309 -7.94 -28.03 35.67
CA ARG A 309 -7.34 -29.17 36.39
C ARG A 309 -7.13 -30.34 35.43
N ARG A 310 -6.08 -31.13 35.66
CA ARG A 310 -5.90 -32.42 34.98
C ARG A 310 -6.58 -33.55 35.77
N THR A 311 -7.43 -34.32 35.12
CA THR A 311 -8.09 -35.49 35.70
C THR A 311 -7.17 -36.71 35.70
N PRO A 312 -7.44 -37.77 36.51
CA PRO A 312 -6.59 -38.96 36.57
C PRO A 312 -6.44 -39.76 35.26
N ASP A 313 -7.33 -39.58 34.28
CA ASP A 313 -7.21 -40.14 32.92
C ASP A 313 -6.36 -39.24 31.98
N GLY A 314 -5.78 -38.16 32.49
CA GLY A 314 -4.95 -37.20 31.75
C GLY A 314 -5.73 -36.09 31.05
N SER A 315 -7.07 -36.12 31.08
CA SER A 315 -7.88 -35.09 30.42
C SER A 315 -7.86 -33.75 31.17
N VAL A 316 -8.17 -32.64 30.48
CA VAL A 316 -8.23 -31.31 31.10
C VAL A 316 -9.70 -30.94 31.31
N GLU A 317 -10.03 -30.50 32.52
CA GLU A 317 -11.31 -29.88 32.84
C GLU A 317 -11.13 -28.40 33.14
N ALA A 318 -12.10 -27.58 32.74
CA ALA A 318 -12.21 -26.17 33.08
C ALA A 318 -13.43 -25.93 33.98
N LEU A 319 -13.35 -24.96 34.89
CA LEU A 319 -14.49 -24.54 35.69
C LEU A 319 -15.39 -23.61 34.86
N GLY A 320 -16.65 -23.98 34.68
CA GLY A 320 -17.74 -23.19 34.11
C GLY A 320 -18.70 -22.65 35.18
N PRO A 321 -19.66 -21.78 34.81
CA PRO A 321 -20.74 -21.34 35.71
C PRO A 321 -21.55 -22.49 36.31
N ASP A 322 -21.74 -23.57 35.56
CA ASP A 322 -22.47 -24.78 35.96
C ASP A 322 -21.57 -25.86 36.61
N GLY A 323 -20.29 -25.55 36.87
CA GLY A 323 -19.30 -26.47 37.43
C GLY A 323 -18.24 -26.93 36.43
N TRP A 324 -17.49 -27.98 36.78
CA TRP A 324 -16.39 -28.50 35.96
C TRP A 324 -16.90 -29.20 34.70
N TYR A 325 -16.31 -28.85 33.55
CA TYR A 325 -16.56 -29.49 32.25
C TYR A 325 -15.24 -29.83 31.55
N ARG A 326 -15.27 -30.83 30.66
CA ARG A 326 -14.09 -31.25 29.89
C ARG A 326 -13.75 -30.22 28.81
N ALA A 327 -12.57 -29.62 28.92
CA ALA A 327 -12.02 -28.72 27.90
C ALA A 327 -11.47 -29.51 26.70
N HIS A 328 -11.35 -28.86 25.55
CA HIS A 328 -10.62 -29.44 24.42
C HIS A 328 -9.12 -29.25 24.65
N ALA A 329 -8.35 -30.33 24.68
CA ALA A 329 -6.90 -30.28 24.84
C ALA A 329 -6.18 -31.28 23.94
N HIS A 330 -5.06 -30.84 23.33
CA HIS A 330 -4.14 -31.71 22.58
C HIS A 330 -2.72 -31.15 22.64
N THR A 331 -1.72 -32.01 22.39
CA THR A 331 -0.30 -31.59 22.30
C THR A 331 0.12 -31.38 20.85
N GLU A 332 0.88 -30.33 20.60
CA GLU A 332 1.58 -30.06 19.34
C GLU A 332 3.09 -29.98 19.56
N THR A 333 3.88 -30.13 18.50
CA THR A 333 5.32 -29.87 18.48
C THR A 333 5.61 -28.66 17.59
N ILE A 334 6.47 -27.77 18.08
CA ILE A 334 7.10 -26.68 17.33
C ILE A 334 8.53 -27.15 17.02
N GLU A 335 8.83 -27.35 15.74
CA GLU A 335 10.20 -27.60 15.28
C GLU A 335 11.00 -26.30 15.34
N VAL A 336 12.26 -26.34 15.81
CA VAL A 336 13.09 -25.15 16.01
C VAL A 336 14.43 -25.30 15.28
N ALA A 337 14.75 -24.38 14.37
CA ALA A 337 16.02 -24.41 13.66
C ALA A 337 17.18 -24.20 14.64
N GLY A 338 18.12 -25.16 14.69
CA GLY A 338 19.30 -25.11 15.55
C GLY A 338 19.05 -25.39 17.04
N ALA A 339 17.87 -25.86 17.44
CA ALA A 339 17.56 -26.24 18.82
C ALA A 339 16.64 -27.49 18.88
N GLU A 340 16.40 -28.00 20.08
CA GLU A 340 15.45 -29.10 20.28
C GLU A 340 13.99 -28.65 20.04
N PRO A 341 13.10 -29.51 19.50
CA PRO A 341 11.70 -29.17 19.29
C PRO A 341 10.94 -28.91 20.61
N GLU A 342 10.10 -27.87 20.64
CA GLU A 342 9.28 -27.57 21.81
C GLU A 342 7.92 -28.26 21.74
N ARG A 343 7.51 -28.94 22.81
CA ARG A 343 6.15 -29.49 22.94
C ARG A 343 5.25 -28.49 23.66
N ILE A 344 4.10 -28.19 23.06
CA ILE A 344 3.09 -27.29 23.64
C ILE A 344 1.77 -28.03 23.82
N GLU A 345 1.06 -27.77 24.92
CA GLU A 345 -0.36 -28.13 25.02
C GLU A 345 -1.20 -26.94 24.54
N VAL A 346 -2.18 -27.23 23.67
CA VAL A 346 -3.19 -26.31 23.18
C VAL A 346 -4.50 -26.68 23.88
N ILE A 347 -5.02 -25.75 24.67
CA ILE A 347 -6.25 -25.93 25.45
C ILE A 347 -7.28 -24.89 24.97
N GLU A 348 -8.53 -25.28 24.78
CA GLU A 348 -9.64 -24.39 24.47
C GLU A 348 -10.83 -24.66 25.40
N THR A 349 -11.33 -23.58 26.00
CA THR A 349 -12.51 -23.53 26.87
C THR A 349 -13.69 -22.95 26.07
N ASP A 350 -14.89 -22.95 26.66
CA ASP A 350 -16.07 -22.32 26.04
C ASP A 350 -15.90 -20.79 25.85
N ARG A 351 -14.96 -20.18 26.59
CA ARG A 351 -14.59 -18.76 26.46
C ARG A 351 -13.64 -18.56 25.29
N GLY A 352 -12.68 -19.46 25.11
CA GLY A 352 -11.77 -19.46 23.97
C GLY A 352 -10.45 -20.21 24.21
N PRO A 353 -9.51 -20.11 23.27
CA PRO A 353 -8.17 -20.66 23.42
C PRO A 353 -7.39 -20.09 24.62
N VAL A 354 -6.73 -20.95 25.39
CA VAL A 354 -5.85 -20.59 26.51
C VAL A 354 -4.48 -20.15 25.96
N ILE A 355 -4.17 -18.86 26.08
CA ILE A 355 -2.96 -18.24 25.52
C ILE A 355 -1.84 -18.04 26.55
N ILE A 356 -2.16 -18.01 27.85
CA ILE A 356 -1.21 -17.96 28.97
C ILE A 356 -1.50 -19.15 29.88
N GLY A 357 -0.46 -19.86 30.33
CA GLY A 357 -0.57 -21.02 31.21
C GLY A 357 0.48 -22.12 30.97
N GLY A 358 0.70 -22.94 32.00
CA GLY A 358 1.58 -24.12 32.03
C GLY A 358 0.81 -25.43 31.90
N ASP A 359 1.21 -26.47 32.64
CA ASP A 359 0.47 -27.74 32.76
C ASP A 359 -0.54 -27.67 33.93
N PRO A 360 -1.84 -27.89 33.72
CA PRO A 360 -2.85 -27.99 34.78
C PRO A 360 -2.64 -29.11 35.82
N GLY A 361 -1.62 -29.96 35.64
CA GLY A 361 -1.26 -31.04 36.56
C GLY A 361 -0.03 -30.80 37.44
N THR A 362 0.80 -29.77 37.17
CA THR A 362 2.07 -29.59 37.90
C THR A 362 1.98 -28.71 39.15
N GLY A 363 0.97 -27.83 39.25
CA GLY A 363 0.75 -26.96 40.42
C GLY A 363 2.02 -26.23 40.85
N GLU A 364 2.69 -25.54 39.92
CA GLU A 364 3.99 -24.90 40.19
C GLU A 364 3.91 -23.99 41.42
N GLU A 365 4.73 -24.30 42.42
CA GLU A 365 4.72 -23.64 43.73
C GLU A 365 4.90 -22.13 43.56
N ALA A 366 3.85 -21.37 43.89
CA ALA A 366 3.91 -19.92 43.87
C ALA A 366 4.99 -19.43 44.85
N ALA A 367 5.88 -18.56 44.34
CA ALA A 367 6.92 -17.96 45.16
C ALA A 367 6.34 -17.27 46.40
N ASP A 368 7.00 -17.48 47.55
CA ASP A 368 6.51 -17.13 48.90
C ASP A 368 5.78 -15.77 48.98
N GLY A 369 4.49 -15.80 49.32
CA GLY A 369 3.74 -14.61 49.75
C GLY A 369 2.41 -14.33 49.04
N ALA A 370 2.02 -15.12 48.04
CA ALA A 370 0.68 -15.03 47.45
C ALA A 370 -0.32 -15.95 48.21
N GLY A 371 -1.57 -15.48 48.40
CA GLY A 371 -2.62 -16.21 49.13
C GLY A 371 -3.24 -17.36 48.33
N ASP A 372 -4.36 -17.91 48.82
CA ASP A 372 -5.03 -19.12 48.30
C ASP A 372 -5.33 -19.12 46.78
N GLU A 373 -5.34 -17.96 46.11
CA GLU A 373 -5.48 -17.84 44.65
C GLU A 373 -4.25 -18.36 43.86
N ALA A 374 -3.11 -18.58 44.51
CA ALA A 374 -1.85 -18.88 43.85
C ALA A 374 -1.60 -20.38 43.60
N ALA A 375 -2.40 -21.27 44.18
CA ALA A 375 -2.25 -22.72 44.05
C ALA A 375 -2.77 -23.29 42.71
N ASP A 376 -3.67 -22.58 42.02
CA ASP A 376 -4.33 -23.05 40.79
C ASP A 376 -3.58 -22.67 39.49
N GLY A 377 -2.48 -21.91 39.58
CA GLY A 377 -1.72 -21.41 38.41
C GLY A 377 -2.41 -20.27 37.63
N ILE A 378 -1.66 -19.56 36.78
CA ILE A 378 -2.23 -18.46 35.95
C ILE A 378 -2.56 -18.98 34.56
N PHE A 379 -3.83 -19.32 34.34
CA PHE A 379 -4.39 -19.63 33.03
C PHE A 379 -5.24 -18.47 32.50
N VAL A 380 -5.00 -18.04 31.26
CA VAL A 380 -5.79 -16.97 30.62
C VAL A 380 -6.21 -17.37 29.22
N SER A 381 -7.51 -17.35 28.94
CA SER A 381 -8.08 -17.56 27.60
C SER A 381 -8.40 -16.24 26.89
N LEU A 382 -8.31 -16.27 25.56
CA LEU A 382 -8.60 -15.14 24.66
C LEU A 382 -9.92 -15.37 23.93
N ARG A 383 -10.91 -14.51 24.19
CA ARG A 383 -12.18 -14.47 23.42
C ARG A 383 -12.13 -13.31 22.43
N HIS A 384 -12.20 -13.59 21.13
CA HIS A 384 -12.23 -12.57 20.08
C HIS A 384 -13.27 -12.91 18.99
N PRO A 385 -13.83 -11.91 18.27
CA PRO A 385 -15.04 -12.12 17.49
C PRO A 385 -14.91 -13.19 16.39
N PRO A 386 -13.87 -13.23 15.54
CA PRO A 386 -13.69 -14.29 14.56
C PRO A 386 -13.65 -15.71 15.12
N ARG A 387 -13.14 -15.91 16.35
CA ARG A 387 -13.17 -17.24 17.00
C ARG A 387 -14.59 -17.67 17.36
N VAL A 388 -15.39 -16.72 17.85
CA VAL A 388 -16.78 -16.94 18.26
C VAL A 388 -17.70 -17.06 17.04
N THR A 389 -17.71 -16.05 16.18
CA THR A 389 -18.62 -15.95 15.03
C THR A 389 -18.23 -16.87 13.87
N GLY A 390 -16.93 -17.14 13.68
CA GLY A 390 -16.43 -17.77 12.47
C GLY A 390 -16.58 -16.88 11.22
N ASP A 391 -16.48 -15.55 11.39
CA ASP A 391 -16.48 -14.58 10.29
C ASP A 391 -15.36 -13.54 10.51
N LEU A 392 -14.81 -13.03 9.41
CA LEU A 392 -13.81 -11.96 9.35
C LEU A 392 -14.27 -10.75 8.54
N GLY A 393 -15.44 -10.81 7.89
CA GLY A 393 -15.91 -9.77 6.98
C GLY A 393 -15.23 -9.80 5.61
N PHE A 394 -14.65 -10.93 5.20
CA PHE A 394 -13.99 -11.05 3.89
C PHE A 394 -14.95 -10.90 2.70
N ASP A 395 -16.25 -11.10 2.90
CA ASP A 395 -17.30 -10.79 1.90
C ASP A 395 -17.36 -9.27 1.56
N VAL A 396 -16.79 -8.39 2.39
CA VAL A 396 -16.71 -6.94 2.13
C VAL A 396 -15.70 -6.60 1.04
N LEU A 397 -14.60 -7.34 0.93
CA LEU A 397 -13.50 -7.05 -0.01
C LEU A 397 -13.95 -7.03 -1.48
N PRO A 398 -14.66 -8.05 -2.02
CA PRO A 398 -15.17 -7.99 -3.39
C PRO A 398 -16.32 -6.99 -3.58
N ALA A 399 -16.97 -6.53 -2.51
CA ALA A 399 -18.00 -5.48 -2.57
C ALA A 399 -17.37 -4.09 -2.70
N LEU A 400 -16.34 -3.79 -1.90
CA LEU A 400 -15.58 -2.53 -1.99
C LEU A 400 -14.95 -2.33 -3.37
N LEU A 401 -14.43 -3.40 -3.99
CA LEU A 401 -13.91 -3.32 -5.37
C LEU A 401 -14.98 -2.89 -6.39
N ARG A 402 -16.24 -3.26 -6.17
CA ARG A 402 -17.37 -2.92 -7.05
C ARG A 402 -18.06 -1.60 -6.70
N ALA A 403 -17.67 -0.94 -5.60
CA ALA A 403 -18.28 0.31 -5.18
C ALA A 403 -18.16 1.41 -6.24
N ARG A 404 -19.18 2.27 -6.34
CA ARG A 404 -19.21 3.45 -7.23
C ARG A 404 -19.61 4.72 -6.50
N THR A 405 -20.32 4.58 -5.39
CA THR A 405 -20.80 5.67 -4.54
C THR A 405 -20.36 5.44 -3.10
N VAL A 406 -20.44 6.49 -2.28
CA VAL A 406 -20.29 6.36 -0.83
C VAL A 406 -21.33 5.41 -0.21
N ALA A 407 -22.54 5.34 -0.77
CA ALA A 407 -23.58 4.44 -0.29
C ALA A 407 -23.22 2.95 -0.48
N ASP A 408 -22.51 2.61 -1.56
CA ASP A 408 -22.00 1.24 -1.78
C ASP A 408 -20.93 0.89 -0.73
N VAL A 409 -20.04 1.83 -0.42
CA VAL A 409 -19.00 1.67 0.61
C VAL A 409 -19.63 1.51 2.00
N ASP A 410 -20.61 2.35 2.34
CA ASP A 410 -21.33 2.27 3.63
C ASP A 410 -22.04 0.92 3.80
N THR A 411 -22.73 0.46 2.75
CA THR A 411 -23.44 -0.83 2.70
C THR A 411 -22.49 -2.01 2.78
N ALA A 412 -21.35 -1.95 2.08
CA ALA A 412 -20.34 -3.02 2.12
C ALA A 412 -19.79 -3.18 3.55
N LEU A 413 -19.51 -2.07 4.24
CA LEU A 413 -18.89 -2.07 5.58
C LEU A 413 -19.80 -2.56 6.71
N ASP A 414 -21.11 -2.74 6.48
CA ASP A 414 -22.02 -3.36 7.45
C ASP A 414 -21.72 -4.84 7.72
N ARG A 415 -20.93 -5.49 6.86
CA ARG A 415 -20.44 -6.86 7.07
C ARG A 415 -18.98 -6.94 7.53
N TRP A 416 -18.37 -5.81 7.88
CA TRP A 416 -16.98 -5.76 8.37
C TRP A 416 -16.88 -6.25 9.82
N VAL A 417 -15.86 -7.05 10.15
CA VAL A 417 -15.70 -7.65 11.50
C VAL A 417 -14.45 -7.12 12.21
N GLU A 418 -13.24 -7.39 11.70
CA GLU A 418 -11.97 -7.10 12.37
C GLU A 418 -10.90 -6.71 11.35
N PRO A 419 -10.04 -5.69 11.59
CA PRO A 419 -10.01 -4.81 12.76
C PRO A 419 -11.14 -3.76 12.77
N VAL A 420 -11.53 -3.31 13.96
CA VAL A 420 -12.53 -2.23 14.10
C VAL A 420 -11.87 -0.90 13.72
N ASN A 421 -12.42 -0.23 12.71
CA ASN A 421 -11.82 0.93 12.06
C ASN A 421 -12.74 2.15 12.11
N VAL A 422 -12.18 3.36 12.20
CA VAL A 422 -12.85 4.57 11.72
C VAL A 422 -12.61 4.64 10.22
N VAL A 423 -13.65 4.96 9.46
CA VAL A 423 -13.66 5.01 8.00
C VAL A 423 -14.01 6.41 7.55
N LEU A 424 -13.26 6.92 6.57
CA LEU A 424 -13.63 8.07 5.75
C LEU A 424 -13.81 7.60 4.30
N ALA A 425 -14.85 8.07 3.63
CA ALA A 425 -15.02 7.88 2.19
C ALA A 425 -15.65 9.12 1.54
N ALA A 426 -15.39 9.32 0.26
CA ALA A 426 -16.02 10.36 -0.55
C ALA A 426 -16.20 9.87 -2.00
N ASP A 427 -17.17 10.45 -2.73
CA ASP A 427 -17.40 10.18 -4.15
C ASP A 427 -17.41 11.44 -5.03
N THR A 428 -17.34 11.20 -6.34
CA THR A 428 -17.35 12.22 -7.41
C THR A 428 -18.63 13.05 -7.46
N ALA A 429 -19.72 12.62 -6.81
CA ALA A 429 -20.93 13.42 -6.66
C ALA A 429 -20.87 14.36 -5.44
N GLY A 430 -19.81 14.27 -4.63
CA GLY A 430 -19.59 15.08 -3.43
C GLY A 430 -20.19 14.49 -2.15
N ALA A 431 -20.70 13.25 -2.19
CA ALA A 431 -21.14 12.59 -0.96
C ALA A 431 -19.93 12.17 -0.10
N THR A 432 -20.15 12.03 1.19
CA THR A 432 -19.11 11.77 2.20
C THR A 432 -19.58 10.77 3.26
N LEU A 433 -18.64 10.09 3.91
CA LEU A 433 -18.90 9.17 5.02
C LEU A 433 -17.87 9.35 6.13
N HIS A 434 -18.33 9.34 7.38
CA HIS A 434 -17.47 9.23 8.56
C HIS A 434 -18.13 8.32 9.61
N ARG A 435 -17.69 7.06 9.69
CA ARG A 435 -18.27 6.04 10.61
C ARG A 435 -17.22 5.15 11.25
N VAL A 436 -17.62 4.43 12.28
CA VAL A 436 -16.93 3.22 12.73
C VAL A 436 -17.48 2.00 11.96
N ALA A 437 -16.61 1.04 11.62
CA ALA A 437 -16.97 -0.24 11.01
C ALA A 437 -16.24 -1.39 11.72
N GLY A 438 -16.89 -2.55 11.88
CA GLY A 438 -16.35 -3.73 12.57
C GLY A 438 -17.39 -4.43 13.47
N HIS A 439 -16.93 -5.33 14.33
CA HIS A 439 -17.77 -6.04 15.29
C HIS A 439 -17.28 -5.82 16.72
N VAL A 440 -18.12 -5.22 17.58
CA VAL A 440 -17.81 -5.02 19.01
C VAL A 440 -18.87 -5.75 19.84
N PRO A 441 -18.52 -6.80 20.60
CA PRO A 441 -19.48 -7.61 21.33
C PRO A 441 -20.08 -6.86 22.53
N VAL A 442 -21.38 -7.06 22.79
CA VAL A 442 -22.04 -6.49 23.98
C VAL A 442 -21.66 -7.30 25.23
N ARG A 443 -21.06 -6.63 26.19
CA ARG A 443 -20.45 -7.23 27.40
C ARG A 443 -20.25 -6.19 28.51
N PRO A 444 -19.99 -6.60 29.77
CA PRO A 444 -19.75 -5.68 30.87
C PRO A 444 -18.52 -4.79 30.66
N TYR A 445 -18.50 -3.67 31.38
CA TYR A 445 -17.40 -2.69 31.27
C TYR A 445 -16.06 -3.23 31.81
N ALA A 446 -16.09 -4.07 32.86
CA ALA A 446 -14.90 -4.65 33.48
C ALA A 446 -14.03 -5.45 32.49
N ASN A 447 -14.67 -6.19 31.58
CA ASN A 447 -14.02 -6.95 30.52
C ASN A 447 -13.06 -6.11 29.66
N ARG A 448 -13.36 -4.82 29.45
CA ARG A 448 -12.52 -3.89 28.68
C ARG A 448 -11.23 -3.48 29.41
N LEU A 449 -11.26 -3.56 30.74
CA LEU A 449 -10.19 -3.02 31.58
C LEU A 449 -9.14 -4.07 31.91
N ARG A 450 -9.53 -5.32 32.19
CA ARG A 450 -8.65 -6.29 32.84
C ARG A 450 -8.97 -7.74 32.48
N VAL A 451 -8.23 -8.69 33.06
CA VAL A 451 -8.56 -10.12 33.01
C VAL A 451 -9.71 -10.40 33.99
N VAL A 452 -10.82 -10.97 33.52
CA VAL A 452 -12.01 -11.21 34.34
C VAL A 452 -12.16 -12.70 34.71
N PRO A 453 -12.75 -13.05 35.87
CA PRO A 453 -13.04 -14.45 36.23
C PRO A 453 -13.83 -15.18 35.14
N ALA A 454 -13.42 -16.40 34.79
CA ALA A 454 -14.07 -17.14 33.72
C ALA A 454 -15.41 -17.76 34.16
N GLU A 455 -15.49 -18.27 35.40
CA GLU A 455 -16.64 -19.00 35.94
C GLU A 455 -17.83 -18.11 36.34
N ASP A 456 -17.62 -16.81 36.53
CA ASP A 456 -18.68 -15.89 36.92
C ASP A 456 -19.49 -15.43 35.69
N PRO A 457 -20.79 -15.81 35.57
CA PRO A 457 -21.63 -15.46 34.43
C PRO A 457 -21.87 -13.95 34.31
N ALA A 458 -21.55 -13.15 35.34
CA ALA A 458 -21.59 -11.69 35.27
C ALA A 458 -20.64 -11.11 34.20
N TYR A 459 -19.61 -11.85 33.76
CA TYR A 459 -18.63 -11.43 32.74
C TYR A 459 -18.88 -12.02 31.34
N ALA A 460 -20.00 -12.71 31.12
CA ALA A 460 -20.34 -13.31 29.84
C ALA A 460 -20.62 -12.27 28.73
N TRP A 461 -20.38 -12.64 27.48
CA TRP A 461 -20.86 -11.90 26.30
C TRP A 461 -22.36 -12.14 26.12
N ARG A 462 -23.08 -11.14 25.59
CA ARG A 462 -24.45 -11.33 25.10
C ARG A 462 -24.38 -11.88 23.69
N GLU A 463 -24.44 -13.20 23.58
CA GLU A 463 -24.27 -13.92 22.31
C GLU A 463 -25.25 -13.44 21.23
N GLY A 464 -24.72 -13.19 20.04
CA GLY A 464 -25.48 -12.65 18.89
C GLY A 464 -25.74 -11.14 18.93
N GLU A 465 -25.37 -10.42 19.99
CA GLU A 465 -25.53 -8.96 20.08
C GLU A 465 -24.21 -8.20 19.82
N THR A 466 -24.29 -7.12 19.05
CA THR A 466 -23.17 -6.19 18.80
C THR A 466 -23.53 -4.77 19.27
N VAL A 467 -22.52 -4.03 19.71
CA VAL A 467 -22.64 -2.61 20.08
C VAL A 467 -22.94 -1.80 18.81
N PRO A 468 -23.96 -0.92 18.80
CA PRO A 468 -24.19 -0.01 17.68
C PRO A 468 -22.98 0.89 17.41
N LEU A 469 -22.54 0.96 16.16
CA LEU A 469 -21.34 1.68 15.78
C LEU A 469 -21.61 3.17 15.48
N PRO A 470 -20.83 4.11 16.05
CA PRO A 470 -21.01 5.54 15.81
C PRO A 470 -20.75 5.98 14.36
N ARG A 471 -21.47 7.02 13.91
CA ARG A 471 -21.26 7.74 12.65
C ARG A 471 -21.57 9.23 12.82
N THR A 472 -21.06 10.06 11.91
CA THR A 472 -21.39 11.49 11.79
C THR A 472 -21.46 11.90 10.31
N GLU A 473 -22.24 12.93 10.02
CA GLU A 473 -22.28 13.63 8.74
C GLU A 473 -20.99 14.45 8.54
N VAL A 474 -20.64 14.72 7.27
CA VAL A 474 -19.53 15.60 6.83
C VAL A 474 -20.00 16.41 5.60
N ASP A 475 -21.22 16.93 5.71
CA ASP A 475 -22.06 17.31 4.58
C ASP A 475 -22.05 18.84 4.35
N GLY A 476 -21.42 19.60 5.25
CA GLY A 476 -21.35 21.06 5.19
C GLY A 476 -20.32 21.58 4.19
N PRO A 477 -20.64 22.61 3.37
CA PRO A 477 -19.66 23.26 2.50
C PRO A 477 -18.48 23.82 3.31
N GLY A 478 -17.30 23.24 3.10
CA GLY A 478 -16.08 23.64 3.81
C GLY A 478 -15.79 22.81 5.06
N GLU A 479 -16.50 21.70 5.31
CA GLU A 479 -16.17 20.79 6.40
C GLU A 479 -14.89 19.99 6.14
N ILE A 480 -14.27 19.59 7.26
CA ILE A 480 -13.02 18.85 7.35
C ILE A 480 -13.23 17.73 8.38
N ALA A 481 -13.21 16.48 7.94
CA ALA A 481 -13.17 15.35 8.86
C ALA A 481 -11.71 14.90 9.07
N VAL A 482 -11.37 14.53 10.31
CA VAL A 482 -10.04 14.04 10.68
C VAL A 482 -10.21 12.90 11.66
N MET A 483 -9.44 11.83 11.43
CA MET A 483 -9.28 10.67 12.29
C MET A 483 -7.78 10.44 12.51
N ALA A 484 -7.31 10.53 13.75
CA ALA A 484 -5.91 10.32 14.11
C ALA A 484 -5.78 9.48 15.39
N ASN A 485 -6.66 8.48 15.52
CA ASN A 485 -6.82 7.58 16.68
C ASN A 485 -7.07 8.29 18.02
N GLU A 486 -7.45 9.57 18.01
CA GLU A 486 -8.00 10.20 19.20
C GLU A 486 -9.35 9.57 19.56
N ARG A 487 -9.85 9.82 20.78
CA ARG A 487 -11.15 9.30 21.24
C ARG A 487 -12.26 9.42 20.18
N GLY A 488 -12.43 10.61 19.58
CA GLY A 488 -13.21 10.81 18.35
C GLY A 488 -14.60 10.14 18.36
N LEU A 489 -15.00 9.57 17.22
CA LEU A 489 -16.21 8.74 17.11
C LEU A 489 -16.14 7.46 17.95
N ALA A 490 -14.96 6.87 18.11
CA ALA A 490 -14.78 5.56 18.73
C ALA A 490 -14.73 5.60 20.28
N ALA A 491 -14.88 6.78 20.89
CA ALA A 491 -14.82 7.00 22.33
C ALA A 491 -15.68 6.04 23.18
N PRO A 492 -16.89 5.61 22.76
CA PRO A 492 -17.70 4.64 23.50
C PRO A 492 -17.19 3.19 23.45
N LEU A 493 -16.19 2.90 22.61
CA LEU A 493 -15.76 1.53 22.25
C LEU A 493 -14.40 1.14 22.83
N GLY A 494 -13.50 2.11 23.04
CA GLY A 494 -12.12 1.89 23.51
C GLY A 494 -11.82 2.33 24.94
N VAL A 495 -10.57 2.18 25.38
CA VAL A 495 -10.05 2.61 26.69
C VAL A 495 -8.82 3.50 26.51
N GLU A 496 -7.78 2.93 25.91
CA GLU A 496 -6.56 3.61 25.45
C GLU A 496 -6.80 4.22 24.07
N PHE A 497 -6.34 5.45 23.85
CA PHE A 497 -6.44 6.18 22.59
C PHE A 497 -5.20 7.06 22.45
N ALA A 498 -4.90 7.50 21.23
CA ALA A 498 -3.87 8.51 21.02
C ALA A 498 -4.28 9.85 21.65
N PRO A 499 -3.33 10.64 22.21
CA PRO A 499 -3.58 12.02 22.56
C PRO A 499 -4.09 12.80 21.34
N ALA A 500 -5.05 13.70 21.54
CA ALA A 500 -5.68 14.44 20.45
C ALA A 500 -4.77 15.50 19.77
N HIS A 501 -3.46 15.44 19.98
CA HIS A 501 -2.47 16.39 19.45
C HIS A 501 -2.41 16.36 17.93
N ARG A 502 -2.15 15.18 17.34
CA ARG A 502 -2.13 14.97 15.88
C ARG A 502 -3.42 15.46 15.23
N ALA A 503 -4.56 15.01 15.76
CA ALA A 503 -5.87 15.36 15.22
C ALA A 503 -6.21 16.86 15.31
N ARG A 504 -5.77 17.57 16.36
CA ARG A 504 -5.93 19.02 16.45
C ARG A 504 -5.00 19.74 15.48
N ARG A 505 -3.75 19.27 15.34
CA ARG A 505 -2.75 19.88 14.44
C ARG A 505 -3.14 19.74 12.97
N ILE A 506 -3.63 18.58 12.55
CA ILE A 506 -4.18 18.37 11.20
C ILE A 506 -5.34 19.35 10.93
N ARG A 507 -6.29 19.49 11.86
CA ARG A 507 -7.41 20.47 11.72
C ARG A 507 -6.92 21.93 11.69
N GLU A 508 -5.89 22.27 12.48
CA GLU A 508 -5.25 23.61 12.49
C GLU A 508 -4.58 23.92 11.14
N LEU A 509 -3.85 22.96 10.57
CA LEU A 509 -3.19 23.09 9.28
C LEU A 509 -4.21 23.21 8.15
N LEU A 510 -5.12 22.25 8.03
CA LEU A 510 -6.13 22.20 6.95
C LEU A 510 -7.09 23.39 6.99
N GLY A 511 -7.38 23.94 8.18
CA GLY A 511 -8.21 25.12 8.35
C GLY A 511 -7.56 26.46 7.97
N ALA A 512 -6.26 26.48 7.65
CA ALA A 512 -5.54 27.70 7.27
C ALA A 512 -5.74 28.10 5.80
N ASP A 513 -6.19 27.17 4.94
CA ASP A 513 -6.39 27.38 3.50
C ASP A 513 -7.74 26.77 3.03
N THR A 514 -8.15 27.13 1.81
CA THR A 514 -9.37 26.69 1.13
C THR A 514 -9.12 26.26 -0.32
N GLY A 515 -7.88 26.33 -0.82
CA GLY A 515 -7.49 25.90 -2.16
C GLY A 515 -6.59 24.67 -2.18
N TRP A 516 -6.82 23.70 -1.29
CA TRP A 516 -5.95 22.53 -1.15
C TRP A 516 -5.85 21.72 -2.46
N THR A 517 -4.62 21.35 -2.82
CA THR A 517 -4.31 20.40 -3.89
C THR A 517 -3.75 19.10 -3.31
N PRO A 518 -3.64 18.03 -4.12
CA PRO A 518 -2.98 16.80 -3.68
C PRO A 518 -1.52 16.99 -3.27
N ASP A 519 -0.74 17.74 -4.06
CA ASP A 519 0.68 18.01 -3.78
C ASP A 519 0.86 18.80 -2.47
N ALA A 520 -0.07 19.71 -2.15
CA ALA A 520 -0.03 20.48 -0.91
C ALA A 520 -0.26 19.64 0.36
N GLN A 521 -0.85 18.44 0.27
CA GLN A 521 -1.06 17.56 1.43
C GLN A 521 0.25 17.05 2.05
N ALA A 522 1.35 17.05 1.29
CA ALA A 522 2.68 16.67 1.81
C ALA A 522 3.04 17.48 3.06
N ALA A 523 2.77 18.79 3.07
CA ALA A 523 3.01 19.68 4.21
C ALA A 523 2.24 19.30 5.48
N VAL A 524 1.10 18.61 5.35
CA VAL A 524 0.34 18.07 6.48
C VAL A 524 0.97 16.78 6.99
N HIS A 525 1.31 15.85 6.08
CA HIS A 525 1.99 14.60 6.44
C HIS A 525 3.34 14.80 7.14
N THR A 526 4.03 15.91 6.84
CA THR A 526 5.38 16.20 7.36
C THR A 526 5.38 17.15 8.57
N ASP A 527 4.25 17.48 9.19
CA ASP A 527 4.26 18.40 10.33
C ASP A 527 4.86 17.75 11.59
N THR A 528 5.94 18.36 12.09
CA THR A 528 6.81 17.86 13.17
C THR A 528 6.49 18.50 14.53
N ARG A 529 5.39 19.24 14.68
CA ARG A 529 5.11 20.07 15.86
C ARG A 529 4.68 19.23 17.07
N LEU A 530 5.57 19.08 18.05
CA LEU A 530 5.35 18.23 19.23
C LEU A 530 4.52 18.94 20.32
N ALA A 531 3.20 18.82 20.26
CA ALA A 531 2.30 19.47 21.23
C ALA A 531 2.38 18.90 22.66
N SER A 532 2.70 17.61 22.82
CA SER A 532 2.88 16.93 24.13
C SER A 532 4.10 17.41 24.92
N SER A 533 4.98 18.22 24.33
CA SER A 533 6.09 18.88 25.04
C SER A 533 5.65 19.89 26.11
N ARG A 534 4.41 20.40 26.02
CA ARG A 534 3.91 21.51 26.85
C ARG A 534 4.00 21.27 28.36
N PRO A 535 3.59 20.13 28.96
CA PRO A 535 3.64 19.93 30.40
C PRO A 535 5.08 19.92 30.94
N LEU A 536 6.00 19.25 30.24
CA LEU A 536 7.41 19.17 30.62
C LEU A 536 8.09 20.55 30.53
N LEU A 537 7.89 21.28 29.44
CA LEU A 537 8.42 22.64 29.29
C LEU A 537 7.81 23.62 30.31
N SER A 538 6.54 23.42 30.69
CA SER A 538 5.88 24.24 31.73
C SER A 538 6.50 24.00 33.10
N LEU A 539 6.82 22.75 33.47
CA LEU A 539 7.55 22.45 34.70
C LEU A 539 8.98 22.97 34.66
N LEU A 540 9.67 22.85 33.52
CA LEU A 540 11.03 23.34 33.30
C LEU A 540 11.12 24.87 33.48
N ALA A 541 10.09 25.62 33.08
CA ALA A 541 10.02 27.08 33.28
C ALA A 541 10.01 27.51 34.75
N TRP A 542 9.51 26.65 35.66
CA TRP A 542 9.42 26.91 37.10
C TRP A 542 10.36 26.02 37.94
N ALA A 543 11.29 25.31 37.28
CA ALA A 543 12.24 24.43 37.92
C ALA A 543 13.14 25.20 38.92
N PRO A 544 13.14 24.83 40.22
CA PRO A 544 13.87 25.57 41.26
C PRO A 544 15.36 25.22 41.28
N GLY A 545 16.19 26.17 41.72
CA GLY A 545 17.56 25.90 42.14
C GLY A 545 18.56 25.54 41.03
N LEU A 546 18.21 25.82 39.76
CA LEU A 546 19.07 25.52 38.61
C LEU A 546 20.42 26.27 38.67
N GLY A 547 21.50 25.57 38.37
CA GLY A 547 22.82 26.11 38.09
C GLY A 547 22.93 26.70 36.66
N PRO A 548 24.00 27.46 36.37
CA PRO A 548 24.07 28.26 35.14
C PRO A 548 23.97 27.48 33.84
N ALA A 549 24.39 26.21 33.81
CA ALA A 549 24.26 25.34 32.64
C ALA A 549 22.80 24.92 32.40
N ALA A 550 22.10 24.49 33.45
CA ALA A 550 20.68 24.13 33.39
C ALA A 550 19.79 25.34 33.11
N GLU A 551 20.14 26.54 33.59
CA GLU A 551 19.45 27.78 33.21
C GLU A 551 19.57 28.07 31.71
N ARG A 552 20.77 27.92 31.12
CA ARG A 552 20.96 28.03 29.66
C ARG A 552 20.13 27.00 28.90
N LEU A 553 20.07 25.76 29.38
CA LEU A 553 19.26 24.69 28.78
C LEU A 553 17.76 25.01 28.84
N ARG A 554 17.24 25.42 30.01
CA ARG A 554 15.87 25.91 30.19
C ARG A 554 15.57 27.01 29.18
N ASP A 555 16.36 28.08 29.19
CA ASP A 555 16.10 29.26 28.37
C ASP A 555 16.19 28.95 26.87
N ARG A 556 17.02 27.97 26.47
CA ARG A 556 17.09 27.44 25.10
C ARG A 556 15.82 26.66 24.75
N LEU A 557 15.44 25.66 25.53
CA LEU A 557 14.26 24.83 25.29
C LEU A 557 12.92 25.57 25.40
N LEU A 558 12.85 26.68 26.16
CA LEU A 558 11.69 27.57 26.19
C LEU A 558 11.58 28.50 24.97
N ARG A 559 12.67 28.68 24.20
CA ARG A 559 12.67 29.39 22.92
C ARG A 559 12.51 28.47 21.71
N TRP A 560 12.82 27.18 21.85
CA TRP A 560 12.56 26.17 20.82
C TRP A 560 11.08 26.21 20.41
N ASP A 561 10.83 26.17 19.11
CA ASP A 561 9.50 26.28 18.50
C ASP A 561 8.63 25.02 18.72
N ARG A 562 9.28 23.91 19.06
CA ARG A 562 8.76 22.55 19.27
C ARG A 562 8.58 21.73 17.99
N HIS A 563 9.34 22.02 16.95
CA HIS A 563 9.45 21.13 15.79
C HIS A 563 10.57 20.10 16.00
N MET A 564 10.22 18.82 15.83
CA MET A 564 11.14 17.68 15.89
C MET A 564 11.84 17.47 14.53
N ASP A 565 12.42 18.54 13.98
CA ASP A 565 13.04 18.53 12.66
C ASP A 565 14.37 17.76 12.68
N ALA A 566 14.71 17.08 11.58
CA ALA A 566 15.86 16.18 11.52
C ALA A 566 17.21 16.89 11.75
N ASP A 567 17.32 18.18 11.39
CA ASP A 567 18.50 19.01 11.62
C ASP A 567 18.52 19.70 13.01
N SER A 568 17.43 19.57 13.79
CA SER A 568 17.27 20.26 15.07
C SER A 568 18.08 19.62 16.20
N THR A 569 19.03 20.37 16.75
CA THR A 569 19.73 19.99 17.99
C THR A 569 18.94 20.34 19.26
N ASP A 570 17.91 21.20 19.15
CA ASP A 570 16.98 21.51 20.24
C ASP A 570 16.02 20.34 20.50
N ALA A 571 15.54 19.70 19.42
CA ALA A 571 14.75 18.47 19.49
C ALA A 571 15.52 17.35 20.23
N THR A 572 16.81 17.15 19.91
CA THR A 572 17.70 16.23 20.63
C THR A 572 17.82 16.57 22.12
N LEU A 573 17.98 17.84 22.49
CA LEU A 573 18.04 18.24 23.90
C LEU A 573 16.71 18.01 24.64
N TYR A 574 15.59 18.27 23.97
CA TYR A 574 14.27 17.96 24.51
C TYR A 574 14.07 16.44 24.70
N ALA A 575 14.46 15.62 23.71
CA ALA A 575 14.40 14.16 23.79
C ALA A 575 15.26 13.60 24.95
N ARG A 576 16.48 14.13 25.13
CA ARG A 576 17.35 13.81 26.29
C ARG A 576 16.68 14.18 27.62
N LEU A 577 16.08 15.36 27.73
CA LEU A 577 15.34 15.80 28.93
C LEU A 577 14.14 14.90 29.23
N ARG A 578 13.35 14.56 28.19
CA ARG A 578 12.22 13.62 28.28
C ARG A 578 12.68 12.27 28.82
N THR A 579 13.75 11.70 28.25
CA THR A 579 14.30 10.40 28.63
C THR A 579 14.81 10.39 30.08
N ASP A 580 15.56 11.40 30.52
CA ASP A 580 16.03 11.48 31.91
C ASP A 580 14.86 11.63 32.91
N VAL A 581 13.86 12.46 32.60
CA VAL A 581 12.61 12.57 33.40
C VAL A 581 11.87 11.24 33.51
N VAL A 582 11.76 10.47 32.41
CA VAL A 582 11.14 9.14 32.41
C VAL A 582 11.90 8.18 33.32
N HIS A 583 13.23 8.16 33.28
CA HIS A 583 14.04 7.33 34.18
C HIS A 583 13.93 7.76 35.65
N ARG A 584 13.87 9.06 35.96
CA ARG A 584 13.66 9.53 37.34
C ARG A 584 12.27 9.18 37.87
N LEU A 585 11.23 9.27 37.02
CA LEU A 585 9.89 8.79 37.37
C LEU A 585 9.89 7.28 37.64
N ALA A 586 10.56 6.49 36.78
CA ALA A 586 10.68 5.05 36.97
C ALA A 586 11.44 4.67 38.26
N ALA A 587 12.41 5.49 38.68
CA ALA A 587 13.13 5.33 39.94
C ALA A 587 12.36 5.87 41.18
N HIS A 588 11.25 6.57 40.99
CA HIS A 588 10.54 7.22 42.09
C HIS A 588 9.78 6.20 42.96
N PRO A 589 9.82 6.31 44.32
CA PRO A 589 9.15 5.37 45.22
C PRO A 589 7.66 5.11 44.91
N ALA A 590 6.94 6.12 44.40
CA ALA A 590 5.53 6.02 44.02
C ALA A 590 5.24 5.04 42.87
N LEU A 591 6.25 4.67 42.07
CA LEU A 591 6.14 3.70 40.97
C LEU A 591 6.93 2.41 41.23
N LYS A 592 7.70 2.32 42.32
CA LYS A 592 8.57 1.17 42.63
C LYS A 592 7.87 -0.18 42.49
N GLY A 593 6.60 -0.28 42.90
CA GLY A 593 5.82 -1.53 42.81
C GLY A 593 5.68 -2.11 41.39
N VAL A 594 5.88 -1.30 40.35
CA VAL A 594 5.88 -1.74 38.93
C VAL A 594 7.19 -1.48 38.21
N THR A 595 8.30 -1.17 38.91
CA THR A 595 9.59 -0.85 38.28
C THR A 595 10.77 -1.58 38.93
N GLY A 596 11.95 -1.51 38.30
CA GLY A 596 13.18 -2.05 38.86
C GLY A 596 13.17 -3.57 38.95
N ALA A 597 13.24 -4.12 40.18
CA ALA A 597 13.14 -5.56 40.43
C ALA A 597 11.68 -6.05 40.33
N ASP A 598 10.73 -5.18 40.66
CA ASP A 598 9.29 -5.46 40.65
C ASP A 598 8.66 -5.19 39.26
N ASP A 599 9.44 -4.85 38.23
CA ASP A 599 8.90 -4.56 36.89
C ASP A 599 8.15 -5.77 36.29
N PRO A 600 6.85 -5.64 35.94
CA PRO A 600 6.07 -6.75 35.39
C PRO A 600 6.63 -7.34 34.08
N TRP A 601 7.45 -6.60 33.31
CA TRP A 601 8.24 -7.16 32.19
C TRP A 601 9.13 -8.33 32.64
N ARG A 602 9.61 -8.36 33.89
CA ARG A 602 10.49 -9.42 34.41
C ARG A 602 9.73 -10.67 34.85
N SER A 603 8.41 -10.63 34.91
CA SER A 603 7.59 -11.73 35.43
C SER A 603 7.65 -12.96 34.51
N THR A 604 7.98 -14.12 35.08
CA THR A 604 7.93 -15.41 34.39
C THR A 604 6.49 -15.87 34.11
N ALA A 605 5.51 -15.39 34.88
CA ALA A 605 4.10 -15.73 34.73
C ALA A 605 3.47 -15.27 33.40
N TYR A 606 4.10 -14.31 32.71
CA TYR A 606 3.69 -13.88 31.38
C TYR A 606 4.66 -14.43 30.31
N PRO A 607 4.16 -15.01 29.21
CA PRO A 607 4.96 -15.38 28.04
C PRO A 607 5.81 -14.21 27.54
N ALA A 608 7.02 -14.49 27.07
CA ALA A 608 7.97 -13.45 26.69
C ALA A 608 7.45 -12.57 25.54
N LEU A 609 6.60 -13.10 24.65
CA LEU A 609 5.83 -12.33 23.66
C LEU A 609 5.08 -11.13 24.25
N PHE A 610 4.47 -11.24 25.43
CA PHE A 610 3.61 -10.19 26.01
C PHE A 610 4.35 -9.24 26.94
N ARG A 611 5.56 -9.61 27.41
CA ARG A 611 6.38 -8.75 28.28
C ARG A 611 6.61 -7.33 27.73
N PRO A 612 6.78 -7.06 26.41
CA PRO A 612 6.91 -5.70 25.88
C PRO A 612 5.77 -4.73 26.27
N TRP A 613 4.54 -5.24 26.41
CA TRP A 613 3.39 -4.42 26.83
C TRP A 613 3.37 -4.13 28.34
N LEU A 614 4.21 -4.82 29.11
CA LEU A 614 4.34 -4.76 30.56
C LEU A 614 5.55 -3.95 31.04
N ALA A 615 6.46 -3.56 30.14
CA ALA A 615 7.66 -2.81 30.49
C ALA A 615 7.32 -1.40 30.98
N ALA A 616 7.64 -1.11 32.24
CA ALA A 616 7.18 0.12 32.88
C ALA A 616 7.87 1.38 32.35
N VAL A 617 9.14 1.31 31.95
CA VAL A 617 9.87 2.48 31.41
C VAL A 617 9.20 3.02 30.13
N PRO A 618 8.94 2.21 29.07
CA PRO A 618 8.09 2.64 27.96
C PRO A 618 6.72 3.16 28.41
N ARG A 619 6.00 2.45 29.31
CA ARG A 619 4.67 2.89 29.76
C ARG A 619 4.68 4.27 30.43
N ILE A 620 5.72 4.58 31.20
CA ILE A 620 5.96 5.91 31.79
C ILE A 620 6.28 6.93 30.69
N GLY A 621 7.07 6.54 29.69
CA GLY A 621 7.41 7.36 28.53
C GLY A 621 6.22 7.82 27.69
N TYR A 622 5.36 6.87 27.27
CA TYR A 622 4.14 7.18 26.52
C TYR A 622 3.12 7.94 27.38
N ALA A 623 2.95 7.56 28.65
CA ALA A 623 2.00 8.24 29.55
C ALA A 623 2.51 9.58 30.15
N LEU A 624 3.70 10.07 29.76
CA LEU A 624 4.42 11.12 30.47
C LEU A 624 3.59 12.40 30.68
N GLU A 625 2.84 12.86 29.67
CA GLU A 625 1.94 14.02 29.81
C GLU A 625 0.91 13.81 30.94
N SER A 626 0.32 12.62 31.02
CA SER A 626 -0.62 12.28 32.10
C SER A 626 0.10 12.25 33.46
N LEU A 627 1.31 11.69 33.54
CA LEU A 627 2.06 11.61 34.81
C LEU A 627 2.59 12.97 35.29
N LEU A 628 2.82 13.92 34.39
CA LEU A 628 3.25 15.28 34.72
C LEU A 628 2.09 16.24 35.04
N THR A 629 0.86 15.91 34.62
CA THR A 629 -0.34 16.74 34.83
C THR A 629 -1.27 16.20 35.93
N VAL A 630 -1.48 14.89 35.98
CA VAL A 630 -2.30 14.19 36.98
C VAL A 630 -1.46 13.92 38.24
N GLY A 631 -2.10 13.98 39.40
CA GLY A 631 -1.46 13.97 40.72
C GLY A 631 -0.86 12.64 41.19
N LEU A 632 -0.08 11.93 40.36
CA LEU A 632 0.75 10.81 40.81
C LEU A 632 1.76 11.29 41.88
N LEU A 633 2.33 12.47 41.68
CA LEU A 633 3.26 13.15 42.58
C LEU A 633 2.72 14.55 42.93
N PRO A 634 3.05 15.11 44.11
CA PRO A 634 2.92 16.54 44.42
C PRO A 634 3.57 17.44 43.36
N TYR A 635 3.16 18.70 43.25
CA TYR A 635 3.64 19.60 42.18
C TYR A 635 5.13 19.95 42.37
N GLU A 636 5.52 20.18 43.62
CA GLU A 636 6.88 20.41 44.09
C GLU A 636 7.83 19.26 43.74
N ASP A 637 7.39 18.00 43.88
CA ASP A 637 8.19 16.82 43.52
C ASP A 637 8.41 16.72 42.01
N ARG A 638 7.39 17.08 41.20
CA ARG A 638 7.52 17.14 39.73
C ARG A 638 8.47 18.25 39.29
N LEU A 639 8.44 19.41 39.94
CA LEU A 639 9.40 20.50 39.71
C LEU A 639 10.83 20.08 40.08
N ALA A 640 11.03 19.46 41.24
CA ALA A 640 12.35 19.01 41.69
C ALA A 640 12.94 17.92 40.77
N LEU A 641 12.09 17.00 40.27
CA LEU A 641 12.47 15.96 39.32
C LEU A 641 12.91 16.56 37.98
N VAL A 642 12.13 17.49 37.41
CA VAL A 642 12.48 18.17 36.15
C VAL A 642 13.72 19.04 36.31
N ALA A 643 13.91 19.71 37.46
CA ALA A 643 15.13 20.46 37.77
C ALA A 643 16.38 19.56 37.76
N ALA A 644 16.32 18.43 38.48
CA ALA A 644 17.43 17.47 38.51
C ALA A 644 17.73 16.85 37.13
N SER A 645 16.72 16.72 36.27
CA SER A 645 16.88 16.25 34.89
C SER A 645 17.55 17.30 34.00
N ALA A 646 17.19 18.59 34.18
CA ALA A 646 17.82 19.70 33.47
C ALA A 646 19.31 19.84 33.81
N GLU A 647 19.70 19.64 35.07
CA GLU A 647 21.12 19.60 35.48
C GLU A 647 21.89 18.48 34.78
N ALA A 648 21.36 17.25 34.81
CA ALA A 648 22.03 16.10 34.21
C ALA A 648 22.20 16.26 32.69
N VAL A 649 21.16 16.71 31.99
CA VAL A 649 21.21 16.94 30.54
C VAL A 649 22.11 18.13 30.18
N ALA A 650 22.15 19.19 30.99
CA ALA A 650 23.03 20.32 30.76
C ALA A 650 24.51 19.94 30.93
N ALA A 651 24.86 19.21 32.00
CA ALA A 651 26.21 18.69 32.19
C ALA A 651 26.65 17.78 31.04
N ALA A 652 25.80 16.82 30.65
CA ALA A 652 26.08 15.92 29.53
C ALA A 652 26.22 16.66 28.18
N ALA A 653 25.50 17.79 27.99
CA ALA A 653 25.59 18.61 26.78
C ALA A 653 26.85 19.50 26.75
N GLU A 654 27.45 19.83 27.90
CA GLU A 654 28.75 20.50 27.97
C GLU A 654 29.92 19.54 27.69
N GLU A 655 29.79 18.27 28.08
CA GLU A 655 30.75 17.21 27.74
C GLU A 655 30.62 16.73 26.28
N THR A 656 29.39 16.51 25.81
CA THR A 656 29.08 16.03 24.45
C THR A 656 27.91 16.83 23.86
N PRO A 657 28.20 17.81 22.97
CA PRO A 657 27.18 18.60 22.30
C PRO A 657 26.09 17.75 21.62
N PRO A 658 24.84 18.21 21.58
CA PRO A 658 23.76 17.49 20.93
C PRO A 658 24.00 17.38 19.41
N ALA A 659 23.91 16.16 18.89
CA ALA A 659 23.79 15.91 17.45
C ALA A 659 22.40 16.36 16.93
N PRO A 660 22.25 16.64 15.63
CA PRO A 660 20.96 16.76 14.97
C PRO A 660 20.04 15.56 15.24
N TRP A 661 18.73 15.80 15.35
CA TRP A 661 17.75 14.77 15.70
C TRP A 661 17.82 13.54 14.78
N GLY A 662 17.91 13.74 13.47
CA GLY A 662 17.97 12.66 12.47
C GLY A 662 19.23 11.79 12.52
N GLU A 663 20.30 12.21 13.22
CA GLU A 663 21.45 11.33 13.46
C GLU A 663 21.16 10.26 14.52
N LEU A 664 20.22 10.54 15.44
CA LEU A 664 19.77 9.64 16.51
C LEU A 664 18.48 8.91 16.11
N HIS A 665 17.54 9.64 15.52
CA HIS A 665 16.20 9.21 15.17
C HIS A 665 16.15 8.63 13.76
N ARG A 666 16.58 7.37 13.68
CA ARG A 666 16.78 6.65 12.42
C ARG A 666 15.85 5.44 12.32
N LEU A 667 15.43 5.13 11.10
CA LEU A 667 14.56 4.00 10.82
C LEU A 667 15.25 2.67 11.20
N SER A 668 14.58 1.85 12.00
CA SER A 668 15.00 0.48 12.32
C SER A 668 13.88 -0.49 11.94
N PRO A 669 13.80 -0.91 10.67
CA PRO A 669 12.68 -1.70 10.18
C PRO A 669 12.76 -3.15 10.68
N TRP A 670 11.61 -3.81 10.84
CA TRP A 670 11.60 -5.24 11.11
C TRP A 670 11.90 -6.04 9.84
N GLN A 671 12.72 -7.08 9.99
CA GLN A 671 13.16 -7.97 8.92
C GLN A 671 13.22 -9.39 9.48
N ALA A 672 12.78 -10.38 8.71
CA ALA A 672 12.89 -11.78 9.11
C ALA A 672 14.35 -12.26 9.18
N LEU A 673 15.22 -11.76 8.30
CA LEU A 673 16.65 -12.10 8.21
C LEU A 673 17.51 -10.81 8.16
N PRO A 674 17.68 -10.10 9.29
CA PRO A 674 18.29 -8.76 9.30
C PRO A 674 19.78 -8.74 8.89
N TYR A 675 20.45 -9.89 8.91
CA TYR A 675 21.86 -10.03 8.54
C TYR A 675 22.10 -10.10 7.02
N LEU A 676 21.08 -10.36 6.20
CA LEU A 676 21.21 -10.34 4.73
C LEU A 676 21.04 -8.93 4.15
N ALA A 677 20.41 -8.02 4.89
CA ALA A 677 20.08 -6.67 4.42
C ALA A 677 21.25 -5.67 4.46
N THR A 678 22.43 -6.08 4.94
CA THR A 678 23.60 -5.23 5.17
C THR A 678 24.70 -5.36 4.11
N ASP A 679 24.66 -6.37 3.25
CA ASP A 679 25.71 -6.58 2.24
C ASP A 679 25.55 -5.62 1.05
N GLY A 680 26.38 -4.57 1.03
CA GLY A 680 26.59 -3.70 -0.13
C GLY A 680 25.82 -2.38 -0.16
N PHE A 681 24.96 -2.07 0.82
CA PHE A 681 24.22 -0.82 0.88
C PHE A 681 24.75 0.15 1.95
N ASP A 682 24.68 1.46 1.68
CA ASP A 682 24.92 2.51 2.66
C ASP A 682 23.92 2.40 3.83
N ASP A 683 24.40 2.51 5.06
CA ASP A 683 23.57 2.51 6.27
C ASP A 683 22.53 3.64 6.26
N GLN A 684 22.80 4.77 5.60
CA GLN A 684 21.78 5.81 5.39
C GLN A 684 20.68 5.40 4.38
N ALA A 685 20.98 4.54 3.41
CA ALA A 685 20.01 3.99 2.46
C ALA A 685 19.20 2.80 3.05
N ILE A 686 19.61 2.26 4.21
CA ILE A 686 18.85 1.25 4.98
C ILE A 686 18.07 1.91 6.12
N ARG A 687 18.68 2.88 6.80
CA ARG A 687 18.22 3.49 8.05
C ARG A 687 18.27 5.01 7.95
N PRO A 688 17.46 5.64 7.07
CA PRO A 688 17.45 7.09 6.94
C PRO A 688 17.11 7.76 8.27
N GLY A 689 17.85 8.82 8.58
CA GLY A 689 17.45 9.80 9.59
C GLY A 689 16.26 10.62 9.10
N VAL A 690 15.23 10.78 9.92
CA VAL A 690 14.03 11.54 9.55
C VAL A 690 13.60 12.49 10.67
N ALA A 691 12.68 13.38 10.36
CA ALA A 691 12.02 14.25 11.32
C ALA A 691 10.80 13.56 11.95
N GLY A 692 10.27 14.15 13.02
CA GLY A 692 9.06 13.69 13.72
C GLY A 692 9.34 12.98 15.05
N ASP A 693 8.27 12.66 15.75
CA ASP A 693 8.22 11.96 17.04
C ASP A 693 6.81 11.37 17.22
N HIS A 694 6.53 10.65 18.31
CA HIS A 694 5.27 9.92 18.52
C HIS A 694 4.00 10.78 18.36
N ASP A 695 3.94 11.95 18.99
CA ASP A 695 2.75 12.84 18.98
C ASP A 695 2.72 13.87 17.83
N CYS A 696 3.74 13.89 16.96
CA CYS A 696 3.77 14.74 15.77
C CYS A 696 2.81 14.21 14.69
N VAL A 697 2.37 15.04 13.73
CA VAL A 697 1.56 14.53 12.60
C VAL A 697 2.39 13.55 11.79
N LEU A 698 3.65 13.90 11.52
CA LEU A 698 4.70 12.95 11.14
C LEU A 698 5.04 12.06 12.33
N SER A 699 4.18 11.06 12.61
CA SER A 699 4.34 10.16 13.75
C SER A 699 5.38 9.10 13.45
N THR A 700 6.62 9.39 13.77
CA THR A 700 7.75 8.44 13.75
C THR A 700 8.10 8.11 15.20
N SER A 701 7.66 6.96 15.68
CA SER A 701 7.65 6.63 17.10
C SER A 701 8.87 5.80 17.49
N GLY A 702 9.84 6.43 18.15
CA GLY A 702 10.84 5.75 18.97
C GLY A 702 10.20 5.10 20.20
N VAL A 703 11.03 4.69 21.17
CA VAL A 703 10.55 4.18 22.46
C VAL A 703 11.10 5.09 23.57
N PRO A 704 10.34 6.09 24.05
CA PRO A 704 10.83 7.05 25.03
C PRO A 704 11.35 6.37 26.30
N GLY A 705 12.56 6.75 26.73
CA GLY A 705 13.26 6.09 27.85
C GLY A 705 13.96 4.77 27.49
N VAL A 706 14.02 4.38 26.21
CA VAL A 706 14.73 3.15 25.76
C VAL A 706 15.59 3.40 24.53
N THR A 707 15.02 3.97 23.47
CA THR A 707 15.75 4.26 22.23
C THR A 707 15.07 5.34 21.39
N ASP A 708 15.88 6.17 20.74
CA ASP A 708 15.44 7.13 19.73
C ASP A 708 15.32 6.49 18.34
N LEU A 709 15.78 5.24 18.14
CA LEU A 709 15.49 4.50 16.90
C LEU A 709 13.99 4.21 16.81
N PHE A 710 13.38 4.47 15.65
CA PHE A 710 11.96 4.19 15.43
C PHE A 710 11.77 2.99 14.50
N ALA A 711 10.93 2.06 14.93
CA ALA A 711 10.43 0.95 14.10
C ALA A 711 8.99 1.19 13.63
N ARG A 712 8.30 2.22 14.13
CA ARG A 712 6.92 2.54 13.79
C ARG A 712 6.82 3.92 13.16
N GLY A 713 6.18 4.02 12.01
CA GLY A 713 5.91 5.29 11.34
C GLY A 713 5.04 5.13 10.11
N PRO A 714 4.95 6.14 9.22
CA PRO A 714 4.14 6.10 8.01
C PRO A 714 4.48 4.91 7.11
N ALA A 715 3.74 3.81 7.23
CA ALA A 715 3.94 2.58 6.46
C ALA A 715 3.44 2.71 5.01
N ALA A 716 2.65 3.75 4.76
CA ALA A 716 2.40 4.36 3.47
C ALA A 716 1.98 5.82 3.70
N ARG A 717 1.93 6.62 2.64
CA ARG A 717 1.20 7.89 2.56
C ARG A 717 0.34 7.86 1.30
N TYR A 718 -0.85 8.46 1.33
CA TYR A 718 -1.72 8.56 0.16
C TYR A 718 -2.53 9.86 0.17
N VAL A 719 -2.89 10.30 -1.03
CA VAL A 719 -3.81 11.40 -1.32
C VAL A 719 -4.63 11.00 -2.54
N TRP A 720 -5.94 10.85 -2.35
CA TRP A 720 -6.90 10.53 -3.41
C TRP A 720 -7.62 11.81 -3.85
N ASP A 721 -7.50 12.12 -5.14
CA ASP A 721 -8.19 13.24 -5.79
C ASP A 721 -9.38 12.74 -6.60
N LEU A 722 -10.59 13.16 -6.22
CA LEU A 722 -11.82 12.75 -6.89
C LEU A 722 -12.22 13.64 -8.08
N ALA A 723 -11.56 14.77 -8.32
CA ALA A 723 -11.72 15.46 -9.60
C ALA A 723 -10.95 14.74 -10.69
N ARG A 724 -9.71 14.34 -10.41
CA ARG A 724 -8.80 13.68 -11.37
C ARG A 724 -7.96 12.61 -10.68
N ARG A 725 -8.22 11.34 -10.98
CA ARG A 725 -7.54 10.20 -10.36
C ARG A 725 -6.02 10.21 -10.60
N GLU A 726 -5.56 10.76 -11.73
CA GLU A 726 -4.14 10.98 -12.06
C GLU A 726 -3.45 12.06 -11.21
N ASP A 727 -4.21 12.95 -10.57
CA ASP A 727 -3.66 13.91 -9.59
C ASP A 727 -3.48 13.28 -8.19
N SER A 728 -3.92 12.03 -8.00
CA SER A 728 -3.65 11.29 -6.78
C SER A 728 -2.14 11.06 -6.57
N ARG A 729 -1.76 10.91 -5.30
CA ARG A 729 -0.36 10.76 -4.85
C ARG A 729 -0.21 9.66 -3.81
N TRP A 730 0.94 9.01 -3.77
CA TRP A 730 1.26 7.99 -2.77
C TRP A 730 2.76 7.77 -2.58
N ALA A 731 3.16 7.17 -1.45
CA ALA A 731 4.51 6.67 -1.23
C ALA A 731 4.54 5.53 -0.21
N VAL A 732 5.50 4.62 -0.35
CA VAL A 732 5.85 3.60 0.67
C VAL A 732 7.30 3.79 1.15
N PRO A 733 7.70 3.28 2.34
CA PRO A 733 9.06 3.46 2.88
C PRO A 733 10.22 2.93 2.02
N PHE A 734 9.93 1.99 1.10
CA PHE A 734 10.94 1.26 0.34
C PHE A 734 10.70 1.41 -1.17
N GLY A 735 9.98 0.47 -1.79
CA GLY A 735 9.58 0.51 -3.19
C GLY A 735 8.50 -0.54 -3.46
N ALA A 736 8.10 -0.69 -4.73
CA ALA A 736 7.07 -1.67 -5.10
C ALA A 736 7.52 -3.12 -4.85
N SER A 737 8.79 -3.43 -5.13
CA SER A 737 9.35 -4.78 -5.11
C SER A 737 9.97 -5.14 -3.76
N GLY A 738 9.69 -6.35 -3.28
CA GLY A 738 10.36 -6.92 -2.12
C GLY A 738 11.69 -7.62 -2.46
N VAL A 739 11.99 -7.82 -3.75
CA VAL A 739 13.14 -8.60 -4.22
C VAL A 739 14.45 -7.81 -4.04
N PRO A 740 15.43 -8.32 -3.28
CA PRO A 740 16.75 -7.70 -3.16
C PRO A 740 17.44 -7.52 -4.52
N GLY A 741 18.04 -6.35 -4.75
CA GLY A 741 18.70 -6.01 -6.03
C GLY A 741 17.76 -5.53 -7.14
N SER A 742 16.44 -5.58 -6.95
CA SER A 742 15.49 -4.91 -7.84
C SER A 742 15.70 -3.39 -7.82
N PRO A 743 15.63 -2.67 -8.96
CA PRO A 743 15.67 -1.20 -8.96
C PRO A 743 14.54 -0.61 -8.11
N HIS A 744 13.38 -1.28 -8.08
CA HIS A 744 12.19 -0.90 -7.32
C HIS A 744 12.15 -1.46 -5.90
N HIS A 745 13.31 -1.84 -5.35
CA HIS A 745 13.40 -2.30 -3.96
C HIS A 745 13.34 -1.12 -2.97
N ARG A 746 13.95 0.03 -3.31
CA ARG A 746 14.13 1.20 -2.41
C ARG A 746 14.13 2.56 -3.12
N ASP A 747 13.68 2.61 -4.36
CA ASP A 747 13.60 3.83 -5.17
C ASP A 747 12.71 4.92 -4.54
N GLN A 748 11.66 4.54 -3.79
CA GLN A 748 10.81 5.48 -3.05
C GLN A 748 11.37 5.89 -1.67
N THR A 749 12.36 5.19 -1.10
CA THR A 749 12.93 5.54 0.23
C THR A 749 13.36 7.02 0.33
N PRO A 750 14.05 7.62 -0.66
CA PRO A 750 14.42 9.03 -0.61
C PRO A 750 13.22 9.99 -0.66
N LEU A 751 12.17 9.66 -1.43
CA LEU A 751 10.93 10.44 -1.45
C LEU A 751 10.24 10.38 -0.08
N TRP A 752 10.04 9.16 0.42
CA TRP A 752 9.38 8.90 1.69
C TRP A 752 10.08 9.55 2.88
N ALA A 753 11.42 9.57 2.90
CA ALA A 753 12.21 10.21 3.95
C ALA A 753 12.06 11.75 3.95
N ARG A 754 11.90 12.37 2.77
CA ARG A 754 11.60 13.82 2.62
C ARG A 754 10.12 14.16 2.74
N GLY A 755 9.24 13.16 2.73
CA GLY A 755 7.78 13.34 2.73
C GLY A 755 7.18 13.65 1.35
N GLU A 756 7.98 13.52 0.29
CA GLU A 756 7.53 13.60 -1.10
C GLU A 756 6.70 12.36 -1.47
N LEU A 757 5.83 12.52 -2.47
CA LEU A 757 4.91 11.48 -2.93
C LEU A 757 5.06 11.26 -4.43
N ALA A 758 5.02 10.00 -4.87
CA ALA A 758 4.95 9.63 -6.27
C ALA A 758 3.54 9.86 -6.84
N PRO A 759 3.39 10.16 -8.15
CA PRO A 759 2.09 10.21 -8.81
C PRO A 759 1.44 8.83 -8.92
N VAL A 760 0.11 8.81 -9.07
CA VAL A 760 -0.66 7.61 -9.42
C VAL A 760 -0.85 7.57 -10.93
N VAL A 761 -0.22 6.61 -11.62
CA VAL A 761 -0.38 6.45 -13.07
C VAL A 761 -1.70 5.73 -13.41
N THR A 762 -2.53 6.35 -14.24
CA THR A 762 -3.85 5.82 -14.65
C THR A 762 -3.98 5.57 -16.14
N ASP A 763 -3.17 6.25 -16.97
CA ASP A 763 -3.11 6.03 -18.42
C ASP A 763 -2.32 4.74 -18.72
N TRP A 764 -2.95 3.79 -19.42
CA TRP A 764 -2.31 2.53 -19.79
C TRP A 764 -1.17 2.71 -20.82
N ASN A 765 -1.15 3.82 -21.56
CA ASN A 765 -0.10 4.12 -22.53
C ASN A 765 1.23 4.54 -21.87
N LEU A 766 1.18 4.91 -20.58
CA LEU A 766 2.37 5.26 -19.78
C LEU A 766 2.92 4.05 -19.00
N LEU A 767 2.39 2.84 -19.23
CA LEU A 767 2.76 1.64 -18.47
C LEU A 767 3.51 0.63 -19.34
N HIS A 768 4.57 0.07 -18.78
CA HIS A 768 5.42 -0.94 -19.41
C HIS A 768 4.78 -2.31 -19.27
N ARG A 769 4.43 -2.97 -20.38
CA ARG A 769 3.88 -4.34 -20.36
C ARG A 769 4.95 -5.33 -19.95
N THR A 770 4.70 -6.12 -18.90
CA THR A 770 5.60 -7.19 -18.44
C THR A 770 4.99 -8.55 -18.74
N THR A 771 5.65 -9.34 -19.58
CA THR A 771 5.16 -10.67 -19.96
C THR A 771 5.40 -11.68 -18.81
N PRO A 772 4.37 -12.31 -18.23
CA PRO A 772 4.59 -13.41 -17.28
C PRO A 772 5.34 -14.55 -17.97
N HIS A 773 6.41 -15.05 -17.35
CA HIS A 773 7.28 -16.02 -18.00
C HIS A 773 6.63 -17.41 -18.06
N ARG A 774 6.69 -18.05 -19.24
CA ARG A 774 5.97 -19.31 -19.48
C ARG A 774 6.79 -20.49 -18.97
N THR A 775 6.46 -21.00 -17.79
CA THR A 775 7.07 -22.22 -17.23
C THR A 775 6.61 -23.49 -17.95
N SER A 776 7.34 -23.88 -18.99
CA SER A 776 7.16 -25.20 -19.63
C SER A 776 7.83 -26.30 -18.82
N HIS A 777 7.05 -27.11 -18.11
CA HIS A 777 7.54 -28.37 -17.55
C HIS A 777 7.88 -29.38 -18.68
N HIS A 778 9.17 -29.65 -18.87
CA HIS A 778 9.66 -30.89 -19.47
C HIS A 778 10.81 -31.45 -18.61
N PRO A 779 10.82 -32.75 -18.29
CA PRO A 779 11.92 -33.36 -17.54
C PRO A 779 13.11 -33.66 -18.46
N GLU A 780 14.29 -33.27 -18.00
CA GLU A 780 15.64 -33.76 -18.35
C GLU A 780 15.88 -34.31 -19.78
N GLU A 781 16.39 -33.46 -20.68
CA GLU A 781 17.41 -33.89 -21.65
C GLU A 781 18.59 -32.89 -21.72
N THR A 782 19.78 -33.41 -22.04
CA THR A 782 21.11 -32.79 -21.82
C THR A 782 21.42 -31.69 -22.85
N PRO A 783 22.14 -30.60 -22.49
CA PRO A 783 22.29 -29.44 -23.37
C PRO A 783 23.19 -29.69 -24.59
N ALA A 784 22.65 -29.44 -25.78
CA ALA A 784 23.42 -29.23 -27.01
C ALA A 784 23.35 -27.74 -27.39
N MET A 785 24.49 -27.07 -27.37
CA MET A 785 24.62 -25.69 -27.89
C MET A 785 24.34 -25.67 -29.39
N THR A 786 23.30 -24.95 -29.82
CA THR A 786 23.18 -24.44 -31.18
C THR A 786 23.10 -22.91 -31.12
N ALA A 787 24.10 -22.24 -31.68
CA ALA A 787 24.15 -20.79 -31.75
C ALA A 787 23.08 -20.26 -32.74
N ALA A 788 22.49 -19.11 -32.43
CA ALA A 788 21.73 -18.35 -33.41
C ALA A 788 22.65 -17.88 -34.56
N PRO A 789 22.16 -17.80 -35.81
CA PRO A 789 22.98 -17.37 -36.94
C PRO A 789 23.39 -15.90 -36.81
N GLU A 790 24.65 -15.60 -37.14
CA GLU A 790 25.20 -14.23 -37.13
C GLU A 790 24.49 -13.35 -38.19
N SER A 791 24.07 -12.15 -37.80
CA SER A 791 23.40 -11.21 -38.71
C SER A 791 24.39 -10.55 -39.69
N VAL A 792 24.00 -10.49 -40.96
CA VAL A 792 24.85 -9.91 -42.01
C VAL A 792 24.76 -8.38 -41.98
N ALA A 793 25.90 -7.72 -41.81
CA ALA A 793 26.00 -6.26 -41.79
C ALA A 793 25.41 -5.61 -43.07
N PRO A 794 24.70 -4.46 -43.00
CA PRO A 794 23.97 -3.87 -44.13
C PRO A 794 24.78 -3.74 -45.42
N ALA A 795 26.06 -3.34 -45.34
CA ALA A 795 26.94 -3.19 -46.50
C ALA A 795 27.16 -4.49 -47.31
N LEU A 796 27.02 -5.65 -46.67
CA LEU A 796 27.20 -6.97 -47.28
C LEU A 796 25.90 -7.58 -47.81
N ARG A 797 24.74 -6.94 -47.55
CA ARG A 797 23.44 -7.42 -48.06
C ARG A 797 23.29 -7.16 -49.57
N PRO A 798 22.54 -8.01 -50.29
CA PRO A 798 22.21 -7.75 -51.69
C PRO A 798 21.38 -6.47 -51.80
N ALA A 799 21.71 -5.63 -52.77
CA ALA A 799 20.99 -4.38 -53.02
C ALA A 799 19.87 -4.62 -54.05
N VAL A 800 18.67 -4.10 -53.77
CA VAL A 800 17.55 -4.08 -54.74
C VAL A 800 17.73 -2.99 -55.79
N HIS A 801 18.53 -1.97 -55.48
CA HIS A 801 18.92 -0.91 -56.41
C HIS A 801 20.33 -0.42 -56.07
N GLU A 802 21.13 -0.15 -57.09
CA GLU A 802 22.47 0.42 -56.96
C GLU A 802 22.72 1.45 -58.07
N GLN A 803 23.02 2.69 -57.69
CA GLN A 803 23.29 3.78 -58.63
C GLN A 803 24.53 4.58 -58.19
N LYS A 804 25.46 4.76 -59.13
CA LYS A 804 26.58 5.68 -58.96
C LYS A 804 26.17 7.08 -59.39
N ILE A 805 26.23 8.03 -58.46
CA ILE A 805 25.92 9.44 -58.69
C ILE A 805 27.23 10.24 -58.74
N GLU A 806 27.43 10.96 -59.84
CA GLU A 806 28.65 11.75 -60.08
C GLU A 806 28.84 12.81 -58.98
N GLY A 807 30.05 12.89 -58.43
CA GLY A 807 30.37 13.80 -57.32
C GLY A 807 29.77 13.44 -55.95
N PHE A 808 28.85 12.47 -55.87
CA PHE A 808 28.21 12.07 -54.61
C PHE A 808 28.67 10.71 -54.08
N GLY A 809 28.87 9.71 -54.95
CA GLY A 809 29.24 8.35 -54.56
C GLY A 809 28.24 7.30 -55.05
N THR A 810 28.35 6.09 -54.51
CA THR A 810 27.47 4.95 -54.87
C THR A 810 26.36 4.83 -53.85
N VAL A 811 25.11 4.95 -54.28
CA VAL A 811 23.92 4.74 -53.43
C VAL A 811 23.39 3.33 -53.67
N ARG A 812 23.24 2.55 -52.59
CA ARG A 812 22.69 1.19 -52.59
C ARG A 812 21.45 1.15 -51.70
N LEU A 813 20.35 0.58 -52.18
CA LEU A 813 19.18 0.26 -51.36
C LEU A 813 19.25 -1.21 -50.98
N VAL A 814 19.34 -1.51 -49.69
CA VAL A 814 19.24 -2.88 -49.15
C VAL A 814 17.99 -2.99 -48.27
N PRO A 815 17.30 -4.14 -48.24
CA PRO A 815 16.19 -4.35 -47.30
C PRO A 815 16.63 -4.13 -45.85
N VAL A 816 15.74 -3.54 -45.05
CA VAL A 816 15.86 -3.53 -43.59
C VAL A 816 15.82 -4.96 -43.09
N ASP A 817 16.77 -5.33 -42.23
CA ASP A 817 16.68 -6.52 -41.38
C ASP A 817 16.15 -6.03 -40.03
N PRO A 818 14.88 -6.29 -39.66
CA PRO A 818 14.31 -5.71 -38.46
C PRO A 818 15.11 -6.05 -37.20
N ALA A 819 15.60 -7.29 -37.08
CA ALA A 819 16.34 -7.75 -35.91
C ALA A 819 17.73 -7.10 -35.81
N ALA A 820 18.45 -6.99 -36.94
CA ALA A 820 19.79 -6.41 -36.97
C ALA A 820 19.79 -4.88 -36.92
N ASP A 821 18.83 -4.23 -37.60
CA ASP A 821 18.85 -2.78 -37.83
C ASP A 821 18.05 -1.97 -36.81
N ALA A 822 17.19 -2.61 -35.99
CA ALA A 822 16.34 -1.91 -35.01
C ALA A 822 17.11 -0.94 -34.09
N GLY A 823 18.37 -1.25 -33.72
CA GLY A 823 19.19 -0.34 -32.92
C GLY A 823 19.57 0.95 -33.67
N LEU A 824 19.93 0.82 -34.95
CA LEU A 824 20.26 1.95 -35.83
C LEU A 824 19.01 2.78 -36.16
N LEU A 825 17.93 2.10 -36.55
CA LEU A 825 16.66 2.76 -36.91
C LEU A 825 16.03 3.45 -35.71
N HIS A 826 16.05 2.85 -34.52
CA HIS A 826 15.60 3.49 -33.28
C HIS A 826 16.36 4.80 -33.04
N GLY A 827 17.68 4.79 -33.16
CA GLY A 827 18.50 6.00 -33.05
C GLY A 827 18.25 7.06 -34.12
N TRP A 828 17.50 6.77 -35.18
CA TRP A 828 17.14 7.74 -36.21
C TRP A 828 15.71 8.27 -36.09
N VAL A 829 14.75 7.41 -35.71
CA VAL A 829 13.30 7.72 -35.74
C VAL A 829 12.79 8.36 -34.44
N THR A 830 13.51 8.21 -33.32
CA THR A 830 13.12 8.78 -32.01
C THR A 830 13.64 10.20 -31.78
N GLU A 831 14.64 10.66 -32.54
CA GLU A 831 15.23 11.99 -32.37
C GLU A 831 14.22 13.12 -32.67
N GLU A 832 14.35 14.27 -32.00
CA GLU A 832 13.45 15.42 -32.18
C GLU A 832 13.34 15.88 -33.65
N ARG A 833 14.43 15.76 -34.43
CA ARG A 833 14.42 16.09 -35.87
C ARG A 833 13.51 15.17 -36.70
N ALA A 834 13.22 13.97 -36.19
CA ALA A 834 12.36 12.95 -36.77
C ALA A 834 10.94 12.97 -36.19
N ARG A 835 10.56 13.95 -35.35
CA ARG A 835 9.20 14.04 -34.76
C ARG A 835 8.02 13.93 -35.73
N PHE A 836 8.21 14.31 -37.00
CA PHE A 836 7.18 14.18 -38.06
C PHE A 836 7.11 12.77 -38.69
N TRP A 837 7.99 11.85 -38.28
CA TRP A 837 7.96 10.42 -38.60
C TRP A 837 7.01 9.64 -37.67
N GLY A 838 6.55 10.25 -36.58
CA GLY A 838 5.57 9.66 -35.66
C GLY A 838 6.11 8.64 -34.65
N MET A 839 7.43 8.50 -34.54
CA MET A 839 8.07 7.45 -33.72
C MET A 839 8.94 7.98 -32.56
N ALA A 840 8.73 9.22 -32.12
CA ALA A 840 9.54 9.88 -31.09
C ALA A 840 9.69 9.05 -29.80
N ASP A 841 8.58 8.50 -29.32
CA ASP A 841 8.48 7.81 -28.03
C ASP A 841 8.55 6.26 -28.14
N HIS A 842 8.91 5.73 -29.32
CA HIS A 842 8.94 4.28 -29.55
C HIS A 842 10.24 3.66 -29.04
N THR A 843 10.13 2.61 -28.23
CA THR A 843 11.28 1.80 -27.80
C THR A 843 11.93 1.06 -28.97
N ARG A 844 13.19 0.62 -28.80
CA ARG A 844 13.91 -0.18 -29.81
C ARG A 844 13.14 -1.43 -30.23
N GLU A 845 12.39 -2.04 -29.32
CA GLU A 845 11.63 -3.25 -29.61
C GLU A 845 10.36 -2.94 -30.41
N GLN A 846 9.63 -1.86 -30.10
CA GLN A 846 8.52 -1.40 -30.94
C GLN A 846 9.00 -0.99 -32.35
N VAL A 847 10.18 -0.38 -32.45
CA VAL A 847 10.83 -0.11 -33.75
C VAL A 847 11.11 -1.43 -34.49
N ARG A 848 11.65 -2.45 -33.82
CA ARG A 848 11.86 -3.79 -34.39
C ARG A 848 10.56 -4.41 -34.88
N GLU A 849 9.51 -4.35 -34.09
CA GLU A 849 8.20 -4.92 -34.40
C GLU A 849 7.51 -4.21 -35.57
N ILE A 850 7.59 -2.88 -35.65
CA ILE A 850 7.06 -2.11 -36.77
C ILE A 850 7.78 -2.46 -38.07
N TYR A 851 9.11 -2.55 -38.08
CA TYR A 851 9.83 -2.96 -39.29
C TYR A 851 9.64 -4.45 -39.61
N ALA A 852 9.40 -5.32 -38.63
CA ALA A 852 9.02 -6.71 -38.87
C ALA A 852 7.59 -6.85 -39.42
N PHE A 853 6.67 -5.98 -39.01
CA PHE A 853 5.33 -5.90 -39.61
C PHE A 853 5.41 -5.40 -41.05
N VAL A 854 6.14 -4.30 -41.32
CA VAL A 854 6.37 -3.81 -42.68
C VAL A 854 7.02 -4.88 -43.58
N ASP A 855 8.06 -5.58 -43.10
CA ASP A 855 8.71 -6.68 -43.85
C ASP A 855 7.76 -7.88 -44.12
N SER A 856 6.70 -8.05 -43.32
CA SER A 856 5.66 -9.07 -43.55
C SER A 856 4.62 -8.68 -44.60
N LEU A 857 4.56 -7.40 -45.00
CA LEU A 857 3.57 -6.91 -45.96
C LEU A 857 4.06 -7.06 -47.41
N PRO A 858 3.22 -7.55 -48.35
CA PRO A 858 3.58 -7.62 -49.75
C PRO A 858 3.54 -6.25 -50.47
N THR A 859 2.88 -5.25 -49.86
CA THR A 859 2.62 -3.94 -50.47
C THR A 859 3.42 -2.78 -49.85
N HIS A 860 4.19 -3.05 -48.79
CA HIS A 860 5.00 -2.05 -48.08
C HIS A 860 6.41 -2.60 -47.89
N HIS A 861 7.43 -1.81 -48.20
CA HIS A 861 8.83 -2.23 -48.06
C HIS A 861 9.68 -1.13 -47.44
N ALA A 862 10.60 -1.52 -46.55
CA ALA A 862 11.56 -0.63 -45.92
C ALA A 862 13.00 -0.97 -46.34
N TYR A 863 13.75 0.06 -46.72
CA TYR A 863 15.11 -0.05 -47.21
C TYR A 863 16.06 0.86 -46.42
N LEU A 864 17.23 0.33 -46.06
CA LEU A 864 18.39 1.15 -45.71
C LEU A 864 19.08 1.61 -46.99
N ALA A 865 19.14 2.93 -47.17
CA ALA A 865 19.97 3.55 -48.19
C ALA A 865 21.40 3.70 -47.66
N LEU A 866 22.36 3.07 -48.34
CA LEU A 866 23.78 3.12 -48.03
C LEU A 866 24.50 4.00 -49.05
N ARG A 867 25.32 4.95 -48.60
CA ARG A 867 26.25 5.72 -49.44
C ARG A 867 27.67 5.15 -49.26
N ASP A 868 28.23 4.59 -50.33
CA ASP A 868 29.55 3.93 -50.35
C ASP A 868 29.73 2.91 -49.20
N GLY A 869 28.64 2.23 -48.82
CA GLY A 869 28.57 1.24 -47.75
C GLY A 869 28.12 1.75 -46.38
N VAL A 870 28.03 3.07 -46.18
CA VAL A 870 27.63 3.69 -44.90
C VAL A 870 26.13 4.03 -44.90
N PRO A 871 25.34 3.66 -43.87
CA PRO A 871 23.93 4.03 -43.77
C PRO A 871 23.71 5.56 -43.83
N ALA A 872 22.80 6.00 -44.70
CA ALA A 872 22.61 7.39 -45.08
C ALA A 872 21.14 7.87 -45.04
N ALA A 873 20.18 6.94 -45.21
CA ALA A 873 18.76 7.20 -45.03
C ALA A 873 17.97 5.90 -44.80
N LEU A 874 16.79 6.03 -44.23
CA LEU A 874 15.72 5.06 -44.27
C LEU A 874 14.72 5.49 -45.34
N PHE A 875 14.42 4.61 -46.29
CA PHE A 875 13.48 4.84 -47.39
C PHE A 875 12.39 3.77 -47.34
N GLN A 876 11.12 4.18 -47.33
CA GLN A 876 9.99 3.26 -47.38
C GLN A 876 9.19 3.48 -48.67
N THR A 877 8.60 2.42 -49.19
CA THR A 877 7.68 2.42 -50.34
C THR A 877 6.39 1.73 -49.96
N TYR A 878 5.25 2.19 -50.50
CA TYR A 878 3.95 1.57 -50.26
C TYR A 878 3.01 1.71 -51.48
N GLU A 879 2.11 0.76 -51.67
CA GLU A 879 0.99 0.87 -52.62
C GLU A 879 -0.15 1.71 -51.97
N PRO A 880 -0.52 2.89 -52.51
CA PRO A 880 -1.43 3.81 -51.80
C PRO A 880 -2.86 3.29 -51.60
N ASP A 881 -3.33 2.35 -52.41
CA ASP A 881 -4.60 1.64 -52.24
C ASP A 881 -4.56 0.57 -51.14
N ALA A 882 -3.36 0.23 -50.64
CA ALA A 882 -3.13 -0.65 -49.50
C ALA A 882 -2.69 0.10 -48.22
N ASP A 883 -2.58 1.43 -48.23
CA ASP A 883 -2.28 2.30 -47.07
C ASP A 883 -3.49 3.20 -46.73
N PRO A 884 -3.73 3.56 -45.46
CA PRO A 884 -4.81 4.48 -45.07
C PRO A 884 -4.82 5.85 -45.77
N VAL A 885 -3.73 6.28 -46.41
CA VAL A 885 -3.72 7.47 -47.28
C VAL A 885 -4.63 7.31 -48.50
N GLY A 886 -4.85 6.09 -49.01
CA GLY A 886 -5.75 5.83 -50.13
C GLY A 886 -7.23 6.11 -49.83
N GLU A 887 -7.63 6.10 -48.56
CA GLU A 887 -8.97 6.54 -48.14
C GLU A 887 -9.12 8.08 -48.19
N CYS A 888 -7.99 8.81 -48.25
CA CYS A 888 -7.94 10.25 -48.11
C CYS A 888 -7.91 11.02 -49.44
N TYR A 889 -7.66 10.34 -50.57
CA TYR A 889 -7.68 10.95 -51.92
C TYR A 889 -8.02 9.92 -53.01
N ASP A 890 -8.37 10.39 -54.20
CA ASP A 890 -8.67 9.52 -55.36
C ASP A 890 -7.37 8.93 -55.94
N VAL A 891 -7.02 7.71 -55.52
CA VAL A 891 -5.83 6.96 -55.95
C VAL A 891 -5.96 6.62 -57.45
N GLN A 892 -4.96 7.02 -58.24
CA GLN A 892 -4.94 6.74 -59.68
C GLN A 892 -4.12 5.48 -59.99
N PRO A 893 -4.49 4.71 -61.04
CA PRO A 893 -3.69 3.58 -61.48
C PRO A 893 -2.24 4.00 -61.79
N GLY A 894 -1.27 3.35 -61.12
CA GLY A 894 0.15 3.70 -61.21
C GLY A 894 0.61 4.77 -60.21
N ASP A 895 -0.21 5.13 -59.21
CA ASP A 895 0.24 5.81 -58.01
C ASP A 895 1.13 4.90 -57.16
N PHE A 896 2.25 5.42 -56.67
CA PHE A 896 3.16 4.69 -55.78
C PHE A 896 3.69 5.59 -54.67
N GLY A 897 3.52 5.18 -53.42
CA GLY A 897 3.81 5.96 -52.23
C GLY A 897 5.25 5.83 -51.74
N VAL A 898 5.83 6.90 -51.20
CA VAL A 898 7.16 6.87 -50.58
C VAL A 898 7.29 7.71 -49.32
N HIS A 899 8.03 7.20 -48.32
CA HIS A 899 8.51 7.98 -47.17
C HIS A 899 10.04 7.99 -47.11
N LEU A 900 10.61 9.08 -46.58
CA LEU A 900 12.06 9.26 -46.50
C LEU A 900 12.49 9.95 -45.20
N LEU A 901 13.36 9.28 -44.45
CA LEU A 901 14.08 9.84 -43.31
C LEU A 901 15.58 9.80 -43.58
N ILE A 902 16.23 10.96 -43.66
CA ILE A 902 17.70 11.04 -43.78
C ILE A 902 18.34 10.71 -42.42
N ALA A 903 19.51 10.07 -42.42
CA ALA A 903 20.29 9.82 -41.21
C ALA A 903 20.72 11.12 -40.49
N PRO A 904 21.13 11.06 -39.20
CA PRO A 904 21.79 12.17 -38.52
C PRO A 904 23.04 12.63 -39.28
N ALA A 905 23.36 13.92 -39.20
CA ALA A 905 24.56 14.47 -39.84
C ALA A 905 25.75 14.44 -38.86
N GLU A 906 26.55 13.37 -38.93
CA GLU A 906 27.78 13.23 -38.13
C GLU A 906 29.03 13.65 -38.93
N GLY A 907 29.87 14.51 -38.33
CA GLY A 907 31.18 14.91 -38.85
C GLY A 907 31.28 16.29 -39.53
N GLU A 908 32.52 16.76 -39.73
CA GLU A 908 32.78 18.02 -40.45
C GLU A 908 32.64 17.83 -41.98
N GLY A 909 31.72 18.57 -42.60
CA GLY A 909 31.64 18.69 -44.06
C GLY A 909 30.23 18.56 -44.62
N ALA A 910 29.45 19.64 -44.58
CA ALA A 910 28.12 19.67 -45.21
C ALA A 910 28.22 19.55 -46.74
N VAL A 911 27.95 18.37 -47.28
CA VAL A 911 27.91 18.13 -48.73
C VAL A 911 26.70 18.85 -49.33
N LYS A 912 26.95 19.88 -50.14
CA LYS A 912 25.90 20.62 -50.83
C LYS A 912 25.14 19.69 -51.81
N GLY A 913 23.82 19.60 -51.65
CA GLY A 913 22.96 18.74 -52.47
C GLY A 913 22.79 17.30 -51.97
N TYR A 914 23.23 16.97 -50.74
CA TYR A 914 23.20 15.60 -50.21
C TYR A 914 21.83 14.90 -50.31
N THR A 915 20.75 15.55 -49.88
CA THR A 915 19.40 14.97 -50.00
C THR A 915 18.94 14.88 -51.45
N ASP A 916 19.26 15.88 -52.28
CA ASP A 916 18.83 15.92 -53.68
C ASP A 916 19.47 14.77 -54.49
N ALA A 917 20.71 14.41 -54.16
CA ALA A 917 21.39 13.22 -54.69
C ALA A 917 20.74 11.91 -54.23
N LEU A 918 20.45 11.75 -52.94
CA LEU A 918 19.74 10.54 -52.44
C LEU A 918 18.36 10.38 -53.09
N LEU A 919 17.59 11.47 -53.18
CA LEU A 919 16.28 11.50 -53.86
C LEU A 919 16.39 11.11 -55.34
N THR A 920 17.47 11.47 -56.03
CA THR A 920 17.71 11.05 -57.42
C THR A 920 17.75 9.52 -57.54
N ALA A 921 18.44 8.82 -56.62
CA ALA A 921 18.47 7.35 -56.60
C ALA A 921 17.12 6.73 -56.24
N PHE A 922 16.40 7.30 -55.27
CA PHE A 922 15.10 6.76 -54.87
C PHE A 922 14.03 6.91 -55.95
N ILE A 923 14.00 8.07 -56.62
CA ILE A 923 13.11 8.33 -57.75
C ILE A 923 13.48 7.43 -58.95
N ALA A 924 14.77 7.22 -59.22
CA ALA A 924 15.23 6.29 -60.26
C ALA A 924 14.89 4.82 -59.95
N HIS A 925 14.94 4.42 -58.68
CA HIS A 925 14.48 3.09 -58.25
C HIS A 925 12.97 2.94 -58.47
N VAL A 926 12.15 3.87 -57.98
CA VAL A 926 10.69 3.77 -58.11
C VAL A 926 10.24 3.75 -59.57
N PHE A 927 10.77 4.66 -60.41
CA PHE A 927 10.44 4.67 -61.85
C PHE A 927 11.18 3.61 -62.69
N SER A 928 11.99 2.73 -62.08
CA SER A 928 12.54 1.57 -62.79
C SER A 928 11.45 0.56 -63.17
N ASP A 929 10.34 0.53 -62.42
CA ASP A 929 9.11 -0.11 -62.87
C ASP A 929 8.33 0.82 -63.81
N PRO A 930 7.97 0.41 -65.04
CA PRO A 930 7.13 1.19 -65.94
C PRO A 930 5.66 1.32 -65.51
N ALA A 931 5.17 0.48 -64.57
CA ALA A 931 3.82 0.58 -64.03
C ALA A 931 3.66 1.78 -63.07
N HIS A 932 4.74 2.28 -62.47
CA HIS A 932 4.71 3.49 -61.66
C HIS A 932 4.67 4.73 -62.55
N LEU A 933 3.52 5.40 -62.54
CA LEU A 933 3.22 6.59 -63.36
C LEU A 933 3.30 7.89 -62.54
N ARG A 934 3.06 7.83 -61.23
CA ARG A 934 3.05 8.99 -60.33
C ARG A 934 3.49 8.62 -58.92
N VAL A 935 4.51 9.30 -58.39
CA VAL A 935 4.97 9.13 -57.01
C VAL A 935 4.14 10.04 -56.10
N VAL A 936 3.67 9.49 -54.99
CA VAL A 936 2.82 10.15 -53.99
C VAL A 936 3.61 10.30 -52.68
N VAL A 937 3.50 11.47 -52.07
CA VAL A 937 4.07 11.77 -50.74
C VAL A 937 3.14 12.65 -49.93
N GLU A 938 3.07 12.43 -48.62
CA GLU A 938 2.16 13.11 -47.70
C GLU A 938 2.87 13.60 -46.41
N PRO A 939 3.82 14.57 -46.53
CA PRO A 939 4.40 15.24 -45.38
C PRO A 939 3.33 15.91 -44.51
N ASP A 940 3.58 15.97 -43.20
CA ASP A 940 2.82 16.81 -42.27
C ASP A 940 2.75 18.26 -42.79
N ALA A 941 1.56 18.86 -42.81
CA ALA A 941 1.34 20.20 -43.35
C ALA A 941 2.17 21.29 -42.63
N ARG A 942 2.61 21.03 -41.40
CA ARG A 942 3.49 21.90 -40.58
C ARG A 942 4.97 21.76 -40.94
N ASN A 943 5.36 20.79 -41.76
CA ASN A 943 6.75 20.55 -42.16
C ASN A 943 7.11 21.33 -43.44
N GLU A 944 7.09 22.66 -43.33
CA GLU A 944 7.39 23.59 -44.43
C GLU A 944 8.72 23.29 -45.15
N LYS A 945 9.73 22.79 -44.42
CA LYS A 945 11.05 22.44 -44.98
C LYS A 945 10.99 21.22 -45.91
N ALA A 946 10.17 20.22 -45.60
CA ALA A 946 9.94 19.06 -46.47
C ALA A 946 9.14 19.47 -47.70
N ILE A 947 8.04 20.22 -47.50
CA ILE A 947 7.17 20.70 -48.58
C ILE A 947 7.95 21.57 -49.59
N ALA A 948 8.74 22.54 -49.11
CA ALA A 948 9.57 23.39 -49.96
C ALA A 948 10.68 22.62 -50.71
N ARG A 949 11.11 21.47 -50.19
CA ARG A 949 12.07 20.57 -50.87
C ARG A 949 11.38 19.74 -51.95
N MET A 950 10.20 19.20 -51.68
CA MET A 950 9.39 18.45 -52.66
C MET A 950 9.03 19.31 -53.88
N VAL A 951 8.63 20.58 -53.67
CA VAL A 951 8.42 21.52 -54.79
C VAL A 951 9.71 21.76 -55.59
N ARG A 952 10.86 21.88 -54.93
CA ARG A 952 12.15 22.13 -55.60
C ARG A 952 12.60 20.97 -56.51
N ILE A 953 12.30 19.73 -56.13
CA ILE A 953 12.65 18.53 -56.91
C ILE A 953 11.56 18.16 -57.95
N GLY A 954 10.51 18.97 -58.08
CA GLY A 954 9.51 18.85 -59.16
C GLY A 954 8.16 18.24 -58.76
N PHE A 955 7.87 18.03 -57.48
CA PHE A 955 6.52 17.62 -57.07
C PHE A 955 5.55 18.80 -57.17
N GLU A 956 4.37 18.54 -57.73
CA GLU A 956 3.22 19.44 -57.69
C GLU A 956 2.44 19.24 -56.39
N LEU A 957 2.08 20.32 -55.70
CA LEU A 957 1.35 20.23 -54.43
C LEU A 957 -0.13 19.90 -54.67
N GLY A 958 -0.58 18.85 -54.00
CA GLY A 958 -1.96 18.39 -53.97
C GLY A 958 -2.81 19.02 -52.86
N PRO A 959 -4.02 18.47 -52.63
CA PRO A 959 -4.87 18.91 -51.54
C PRO A 959 -4.25 18.61 -50.17
N GLU A 960 -4.76 19.30 -49.16
CA GLU A 960 -4.50 18.96 -47.76
C GLU A 960 -5.51 17.89 -47.33
N ILE A 961 -5.02 16.84 -46.68
CA ILE A 961 -5.81 15.71 -46.20
C ILE A 961 -5.67 15.57 -44.68
N ARG A 962 -6.68 14.99 -44.04
CA ARG A 962 -6.66 14.72 -42.59
C ARG A 962 -6.67 13.20 -42.39
N LYS A 963 -5.56 12.69 -41.88
CA LYS A 963 -5.44 11.33 -41.33
C LYS A 963 -5.65 11.39 -39.80
N PRO A 964 -5.93 10.27 -39.11
CA PRO A 964 -6.09 10.25 -37.65
C PRO A 964 -4.87 10.81 -36.89
N GLU A 965 -3.66 10.57 -37.40
CA GLU A 965 -2.39 10.93 -36.78
C GLU A 965 -1.84 12.31 -37.18
N LYS A 966 -2.21 12.83 -38.36
CA LYS A 966 -1.68 14.09 -38.92
C LYS A 966 -2.63 14.77 -39.90
N THR A 967 -2.54 16.10 -40.00
CA THR A 967 -2.96 16.81 -41.21
C THR A 967 -1.77 16.85 -42.16
N ALA A 968 -1.90 16.25 -43.35
CA ALA A 968 -0.84 16.12 -44.33
C ALA A 968 -1.13 16.91 -45.60
N ARG A 969 -0.08 17.38 -46.28
CA ARG A 969 -0.16 18.04 -47.58
C ARG A 969 0.31 17.05 -48.63
N LEU A 970 -0.59 16.55 -49.49
CA LEU A 970 -0.18 15.68 -50.60
C LEU A 970 0.74 16.44 -51.56
N ALA A 971 1.67 15.72 -52.18
CA ALA A 971 2.40 16.18 -53.35
C ALA A 971 2.64 15.02 -54.32
N PHE A 972 2.71 15.34 -55.61
CA PHE A 972 2.76 14.35 -56.69
C PHE A 972 3.90 14.63 -57.66
N LEU A 973 4.69 13.60 -58.01
CA LEU A 973 5.69 13.68 -59.08
C LEU A 973 5.35 12.68 -60.18
N THR A 974 5.02 13.16 -61.38
CA THR A 974 4.66 12.27 -62.50
C THR A 974 5.89 11.81 -63.28
N ARG A 975 5.83 10.59 -63.81
CA ARG A 975 6.85 10.03 -64.72
C ARG A 975 7.09 10.95 -65.93
N ALA A 976 6.01 11.55 -66.45
CA ALA A 976 6.05 12.47 -67.57
C ALA A 976 6.78 13.80 -67.24
N ALA A 977 6.67 14.32 -66.02
CA ALA A 977 7.38 15.54 -65.59
C ALA A 977 8.91 15.37 -65.59
N LEU A 978 9.40 14.14 -65.46
CA LEU A 978 10.83 13.78 -65.56
C LEU A 978 11.28 13.46 -67.00
N GLY A 979 10.37 13.50 -67.98
CA GLY A 979 10.66 13.11 -69.37
C GLY A 979 10.83 11.60 -69.59
N LEU A 980 10.32 10.77 -68.67
CA LEU A 980 10.48 9.30 -68.67
C LEU A 980 9.26 8.56 -69.27
N ALA A 981 8.48 9.24 -70.12
CA ALA A 981 7.20 8.77 -70.67
C ALA A 981 7.32 7.48 -71.51
#